data_AF-A0A5Q2NT30-F1
#
_entry.id   AF-A0A5Q2NT30-F1
#
_cell.length_a   1.000
_cell.length_b   1.000
_cell.length_c   1.000
_cell.angle_alpha   90.00
_cell.angle_beta   90.00
_cell.angle_gamma   90.00
#
_symmetry.space_group_name_H-M   'P 1'
#
loop_
_entity.id
_entity.type
_entity.pdbx_description
1 polymer ?
#
loop_
_entity_poly.entity_id
_entity_poly.type
_entity_poly.pdbx_seq_one_letter_code
_entity_poly.pdbx_strand_id
1 'polypeptide(L)'
;MAIQSKRLPAMFMAIAMFFTVLIGCENSNGNPAAEAPAKNEAAQNKEEPQPSGGGGKGEPTVIVFGTHWQAGDDPSWKDPVTGEPGMSPEQLLARQKAQEAVLSELNVEIKWLQYPTDLRESLLKSVLANAPLVDLALLWGGSQGTLIGQNIFQPLDEYESIFSDPDDAWMLGEKMFGNKYFLNYILDFVNAWPLVYNISYLDKVDALKENGKTVYPHDLWKQGKWTWSAFESYLSKVNEYYANKKSPVRTDVPIKPFQTDYRYTAFQAIHANGGAVYGADGLTADSAEAKEAVAYLDRLMSKSLLMTSRYGDDSSVPGWTWNGSDFGNGETVFTNMVPWLSNGAGQTLASRGESMGVVPFPRPDGIAADDPKYGQVIFPNNQFAVLKGVPKEKTELALKAYKTYWSTVYKTLASSDKALDFFSKQAKSTAINYGFDVTNEQYGDAILEAFTGISGSSPNEYASIMPWSNTWTDVILGNSLYGLNGSPKYAGAIDAQKNVIVDAMAAVEKTISSGESKDNMPPAFTATGTPIAVAAGTDPSTIKWDAFVKAADGIDGDIPFASVAVDVSKTKFDTVGSYDGGLALSAKDAAGNEGKGAFAVIVYDPNNKKPPTLAAKAEYRKVKVDEDASAINWGADFVDQAVDKDGFDLKGQIAADIGSLDVTTPGTYDVTLTVKDFAGNAAELTIPVTVE
;
A
#
# COMPACT_ATOMS: atom_id res chain seq x y z
N MET A 1 7.16 -1.84 55.94
CA MET A 1 8.48 -1.19 56.14
C MET A 1 9.11 -1.09 54.75
N ALA A 2 8.87 0.01 54.04
CA ALA A 2 9.76 1.18 53.91
C ALA A 2 10.93 0.84 52.94
N ILE A 3 11.21 1.54 51.83
CA ILE A 3 11.18 2.98 51.55
C ILE A 3 10.95 3.25 50.03
N GLN A 4 10.20 4.32 49.77
CA GLN A 4 9.86 4.98 48.51
C GLN A 4 11.05 5.54 47.71
N SER A 5 10.89 5.72 46.39
CA SER A 5 11.28 6.97 45.73
C SER A 5 10.29 7.37 44.63
N LYS A 6 9.93 8.65 44.65
CA LYS A 6 8.84 9.30 43.92
C LYS A 6 9.29 9.68 42.50
N ARG A 7 8.43 9.50 41.50
CA ARG A 7 8.53 10.21 40.20
C ARG A 7 7.54 11.37 40.21
N LEU A 8 8.02 12.58 39.97
CA LEU A 8 7.24 13.77 39.64
C LEU A 8 7.74 14.32 38.29
N PRO A 9 6.88 14.97 37.49
CA PRO A 9 7.11 15.28 36.08
C PRO A 9 7.84 16.62 35.92
N ALA A 10 8.70 16.73 34.91
CA ALA A 10 9.39 17.98 34.57
C ALA A 10 8.88 18.53 33.23
N MET A 11 8.34 19.73 33.36
CA MET A 11 7.69 20.61 32.40
C MET A 11 8.70 21.27 31.44
N PHE A 12 8.26 21.58 30.23
CA PHE A 12 8.96 22.37 29.21
C PHE A 12 9.52 23.71 29.73
N MET A 13 10.74 24.07 29.33
CA MET A 13 11.10 25.48 29.11
C MET A 13 12.30 25.62 28.14
N ALA A 14 12.08 26.38 27.08
CA ALA A 14 13.10 26.90 26.19
C ALA A 14 13.89 28.04 26.85
N ILE A 15 15.14 28.27 26.45
CA ILE A 15 15.74 29.59 26.12
C ILE A 15 17.18 29.40 25.60
N ALA A 16 17.51 30.24 24.63
CA ALA A 16 18.69 30.30 23.78
C ALA A 16 19.92 31.01 24.40
N MET A 17 20.99 31.11 23.57
CA MET A 17 22.16 32.00 23.61
C MET A 17 23.39 31.50 24.41
N PHE A 18 24.66 31.73 24.03
CA PHE A 18 25.42 32.03 22.81
C PHE A 18 26.92 32.07 23.25
N PHE A 19 27.85 31.93 22.30
CA PHE A 19 29.25 32.44 22.29
C PHE A 19 30.46 31.67 22.92
N THR A 20 31.26 31.12 21.99
CA THR A 20 32.73 31.23 21.74
C THR A 20 33.85 30.55 22.56
N VAL A 21 34.57 29.67 21.83
CA VAL A 21 36.03 29.59 21.51
C VAL A 21 37.08 29.85 22.62
N LEU A 22 37.94 28.84 22.89
CA LEU A 22 39.41 28.88 22.73
C LEU A 22 40.11 27.62 23.29
N ILE A 23 40.87 26.96 22.40
CA ILE A 23 42.21 26.36 22.51
C ILE A 23 42.75 25.99 23.91
N GLY A 24 43.29 24.76 24.01
CA GLY A 24 44.28 24.40 25.02
C GLY A 24 44.92 23.03 24.77
N CYS A 25 46.06 23.00 24.07
CA CYS A 25 47.05 21.92 24.16
C CYS A 25 48.36 22.50 24.73
N GLU A 26 48.94 21.81 25.71
CA GLU A 26 50.35 21.79 26.13
C GLU A 26 50.46 20.55 27.04
N ASN A 27 51.53 19.76 27.16
CA ASN A 27 52.90 19.64 26.66
C ASN A 27 53.25 18.13 26.88
N SER A 28 54.28 17.47 26.34
CA SER A 28 55.69 17.84 26.26
C SER A 28 56.50 16.76 25.51
N ASN A 29 57.46 17.23 24.73
CA ASN A 29 58.85 16.75 24.60
C ASN A 29 59.20 15.36 24.03
N GLY A 30 59.98 15.42 22.93
CA GLY A 30 61.30 14.77 22.91
C GLY A 30 61.57 13.82 21.74
N ASN A 31 62.04 14.36 20.62
CA ASN A 31 62.87 13.64 19.64
C ASN A 31 64.34 14.12 19.88
N PRO A 32 65.43 13.45 19.41
CA PRO A 32 65.60 13.16 17.98
C PRO A 32 66.45 11.93 17.57
N ALA A 33 66.28 11.62 16.28
CA ALA A 33 67.29 11.18 15.29
C ALA A 33 67.87 9.75 15.43
N ALA A 34 68.26 9.04 14.37
CA ALA A 34 68.06 9.03 12.92
C ALA A 34 69.10 8.00 12.45
N GLU A 35 68.75 7.02 11.62
CA GLU A 35 69.66 6.43 10.61
C GLU A 35 68.92 5.30 9.86
N ALA A 36 68.78 5.48 8.56
CA ALA A 36 68.66 4.40 7.58
C ALA A 36 70.06 4.27 6.93
N PRO A 37 70.49 3.08 6.45
CA PRO A 37 70.07 2.66 5.10
C PRO A 37 70.07 1.13 4.84
N ALA A 38 69.39 0.68 3.79
CA ALA A 38 69.96 -0.21 2.74
C ALA A 38 68.88 -0.74 1.77
N LYS A 39 69.21 -0.69 0.48
CA LYS A 39 68.53 -1.37 -0.64
C LYS A 39 69.28 -2.67 -0.98
N ASN A 40 68.56 -3.73 -1.37
CA ASN A 40 68.56 -4.39 -2.69
C ASN A 40 68.30 -5.92 -2.66
N GLU A 41 67.36 -6.32 -3.53
CA GLU A 41 67.28 -7.52 -4.39
C GLU A 41 67.23 -8.94 -3.78
N ALA A 42 66.14 -9.69 -4.03
CA ALA A 42 66.07 -10.71 -5.10
C ALA A 42 64.76 -11.56 -5.09
N ALA A 43 64.17 -11.70 -6.29
CA ALA A 43 63.52 -12.87 -6.91
C ALA A 43 62.29 -13.59 -6.27
N GLN A 44 61.14 -13.35 -6.92
CA GLN A 44 60.14 -14.29 -7.47
C GLN A 44 59.74 -15.57 -6.69
N ASN A 45 58.44 -15.66 -6.36
CA ASN A 45 57.60 -16.78 -6.78
C ASN A 45 56.10 -16.42 -6.79
N LYS A 46 55.38 -17.06 -7.74
CA LYS A 46 53.98 -16.83 -8.13
C LYS A 46 52.99 -17.34 -7.08
N GLU A 47 51.89 -16.62 -6.89
CA GLU A 47 50.61 -17.14 -6.37
C GLU A 47 49.42 -16.35 -6.94
N GLU A 48 48.26 -17.02 -6.94
CA GLU A 48 47.01 -16.84 -7.68
C GLU A 48 46.25 -15.50 -7.50
N PRO A 49 45.30 -15.15 -8.41
CA PRO A 49 44.66 -13.83 -8.42
C PRO A 49 43.77 -13.62 -7.18
N GLN A 50 44.12 -12.61 -6.38
CA GLN A 50 43.25 -12.05 -5.35
C GLN A 50 42.04 -11.32 -5.98
N PRO A 51 40.85 -11.38 -5.35
CA PRO A 51 39.76 -10.47 -5.68
C PRO A 51 40.19 -9.03 -5.40
N SER A 52 40.00 -8.15 -6.37
CA SER A 52 40.34 -6.74 -6.31
C SER A 52 39.39 -6.00 -5.35
N GLY A 53 39.69 -6.01 -4.06
CA GLY A 53 39.03 -5.15 -3.07
C GLY A 53 39.49 -3.70 -3.26
N GLY A 54 38.67 -2.91 -3.95
CA GLY A 54 38.85 -1.48 -4.17
C GLY A 54 38.29 -0.60 -3.05
N GLY A 55 38.34 -1.03 -1.79
CA GLY A 55 37.93 -0.20 -0.66
C GLY A 55 38.94 0.95 -0.46
N GLY A 56 38.52 2.18 -0.77
CA GLY A 56 39.35 3.38 -0.61
C GLY A 56 39.82 3.58 0.84
N LYS A 57 41.09 3.95 1.04
CA LYS A 57 41.59 4.40 2.35
C LYS A 57 41.11 5.83 2.62
N GLY A 58 40.06 6.00 3.41
CA GLY A 58 39.49 7.29 3.84
C GLY A 58 38.21 7.10 4.66
N GLU A 59 37.68 8.17 5.27
CA GLU A 59 36.36 8.11 5.94
C GLU A 59 35.27 7.68 4.93
N PRO A 60 34.31 6.82 5.34
CA PRO A 60 33.25 6.37 4.45
C PRO A 60 32.41 7.52 3.90
N THR A 61 32.00 7.42 2.64
CA THR A 61 31.01 8.35 2.08
C THR A 61 29.62 7.92 2.52
N VAL A 62 28.82 8.85 3.06
CA VAL A 62 27.44 8.57 3.45
C VAL A 62 26.51 8.66 2.24
N ILE A 63 25.78 7.58 1.98
CA ILE A 63 24.64 7.55 1.05
C ILE A 63 23.36 7.38 1.87
N VAL A 64 22.38 8.25 1.63
CA VAL A 64 21.12 8.27 2.37
C VAL A 64 20.02 7.58 1.56
N PHE A 65 19.50 6.48 2.10
CA PHE A 65 18.30 5.80 1.59
C PHE A 65 17.07 6.34 2.34
N GLY A 66 16.15 6.95 1.63
CA GLY A 66 14.85 7.35 2.16
C GLY A 66 13.89 6.17 2.23
N THR A 67 13.05 6.13 3.26
CA THR A 67 12.00 5.13 3.43
C THR A 67 10.73 5.75 4.05
N HIS A 68 9.57 5.19 3.69
CA HIS A 68 8.30 5.48 4.34
C HIS A 68 8.01 4.53 5.54
N TRP A 69 8.80 3.48 5.72
CA TRP A 69 8.62 2.48 6.78
C TRP A 69 9.97 2.00 7.34
N GLN A 70 10.56 2.80 8.23
CA GLN A 70 11.90 2.52 8.77
C GLN A 70 12.02 1.17 9.48
N ALA A 71 10.98 0.74 10.20
CA ALA A 71 11.00 -0.54 10.92
C ALA A 71 11.25 -1.76 10.00
N GLY A 72 10.76 -1.72 8.76
CA GLY A 72 10.94 -2.81 7.80
C GLY A 72 12.22 -2.75 6.98
N ASP A 73 12.85 -1.57 6.89
CA ASP A 73 13.97 -1.32 5.99
C ASP A 73 15.32 -1.16 6.69
N ASP A 74 15.33 -0.52 7.85
CA ASP A 74 16.55 -0.15 8.55
C ASP A 74 16.95 -1.25 9.56
N PRO A 75 18.04 -2.01 9.32
CA PRO A 75 18.48 -3.06 10.26
C PRO A 75 18.95 -2.50 11.61
N SER A 76 19.23 -1.21 11.71
CA SER A 76 19.58 -0.55 12.96
C SER A 76 18.36 -0.13 13.78
N TRP A 77 17.18 -0.06 13.17
CA TRP A 77 15.96 0.31 13.87
C TRP A 77 15.61 -0.70 14.96
N LYS A 78 15.08 -0.17 16.06
CA LYS A 78 14.60 -0.93 17.22
C LYS A 78 13.27 -0.32 17.64
N ASP A 79 12.31 -1.19 17.95
CA ASP A 79 11.02 -0.77 18.45
C ASP A 79 11.19 0.02 19.75
N PRO A 80 10.60 1.21 19.88
CA PRO A 80 10.85 2.08 21.03
C PRO A 80 10.28 1.53 22.34
N VAL A 81 9.37 0.56 22.28
CA VAL A 81 8.72 -0.04 23.45
C VAL A 81 9.43 -1.34 23.83
N THR A 82 9.65 -2.23 22.87
CA THR A 82 10.16 -3.59 23.09
C THR A 82 11.67 -3.70 22.92
N GLY A 83 12.30 -2.79 22.17
CA GLY A 83 13.70 -2.87 21.79
C GLY A 83 14.00 -3.89 20.69
N GLU A 84 12.99 -4.60 20.18
CA GLU A 84 13.15 -5.63 19.16
C GLU A 84 13.36 -5.03 17.75
N PRO A 85 14.07 -5.73 16.85
CA PRO A 85 14.13 -5.35 15.43
C PRO A 85 12.74 -5.39 14.77
N GLY A 86 12.52 -4.54 13.77
CA GLY A 86 11.26 -4.51 13.01
C GLY A 86 11.15 -5.55 11.88
N MET A 87 12.14 -6.45 11.77
CA MET A 87 12.25 -7.46 10.71
C MET A 87 12.66 -8.81 11.28
N SER A 88 12.37 -9.90 10.55
CA SER A 88 12.71 -11.26 10.99
C SER A 88 14.22 -11.44 11.16
N PRO A 89 14.69 -12.41 11.99
CA PRO A 89 16.12 -12.67 12.17
C PRO A 89 16.88 -12.92 10.86
N GLU A 90 16.26 -13.64 9.91
CA GLU A 90 16.85 -13.94 8.61
C GLU A 90 16.99 -12.68 7.75
N GLN A 91 15.96 -11.83 7.74
CA GLN A 91 16.01 -10.54 7.05
C GLN A 91 17.06 -9.64 7.70
N LEU A 92 17.07 -9.51 9.02
CA LEU A 92 18.04 -8.68 9.75
C LEU A 92 19.48 -9.07 9.41
N LEU A 93 19.79 -10.37 9.43
CA LEU A 93 21.12 -10.86 9.09
C LEU A 93 21.50 -10.53 7.63
N ALA A 94 20.57 -10.71 6.69
CA ALA A 94 20.81 -10.39 5.28
C ALA A 94 21.06 -8.89 5.06
N ARG A 95 20.32 -8.03 5.75
CA ARG A 95 20.45 -6.57 5.69
C ARG A 95 21.76 -6.08 6.30
N GLN A 96 22.18 -6.67 7.42
CA GLN A 96 23.46 -6.36 8.07
C GLN A 96 24.64 -6.75 7.19
N LYS A 97 24.63 -7.97 6.62
CA LYS A 97 25.65 -8.40 5.65
C LYS A 97 25.71 -7.50 4.43
N ALA A 98 24.55 -7.04 3.95
CA ALA A 98 24.48 -6.10 2.84
C ALA A 98 25.09 -4.73 3.18
N GLN A 99 24.87 -4.19 4.39
CA GLN A 99 25.56 -2.98 4.84
C GLN A 99 27.08 -3.17 4.94
N GLU A 100 27.53 -4.31 5.47
CA GLU A 100 28.96 -4.64 5.57
C GLU A 100 29.62 -4.79 4.19
N ALA A 101 28.94 -5.44 3.23
CA ALA A 101 29.41 -5.58 1.86
C ALA A 101 29.56 -4.20 1.20
N VAL A 102 28.54 -3.33 1.31
CA VAL A 102 28.61 -1.97 0.77
C VAL A 102 29.75 -1.16 1.40
N LEU A 103 29.93 -1.26 2.72
CA LEU A 103 31.02 -0.57 3.42
C LEU A 103 32.39 -1.08 2.97
N SER A 104 32.60 -2.40 2.93
CA SER A 104 33.90 -3.00 2.63
C SER A 104 34.29 -2.87 1.15
N GLU A 105 33.33 -3.00 0.23
CA GLU A 105 33.58 -2.98 -1.22
C GLU A 105 33.64 -1.55 -1.78
N LEU A 106 32.82 -0.64 -1.26
CA LEU A 106 32.64 0.70 -1.83
C LEU A 106 33.10 1.84 -0.90
N ASN A 107 33.49 1.53 0.34
CA ASN A 107 33.75 2.52 1.40
C ASN A 107 32.56 3.48 1.59
N VAL A 108 31.34 2.92 1.59
CA VAL A 108 30.08 3.64 1.72
C VAL A 108 29.34 3.23 2.99
N GLU A 109 28.88 4.22 3.76
CA GLU A 109 27.94 4.00 4.85
C GLU A 109 26.52 4.29 4.35
N ILE A 110 25.62 3.31 4.46
CA ILE A 110 24.20 3.50 4.17
C ILE A 110 23.50 4.01 5.42
N LYS A 111 22.90 5.20 5.31
CA LYS A 111 22.01 5.76 6.33
C LYS A 111 20.57 5.68 5.85
N TRP A 112 19.71 5.09 6.66
CA TRP A 112 18.26 5.13 6.43
C TRP A 112 17.66 6.41 7.03
N LEU A 113 16.73 7.02 6.29
CA LEU A 113 15.98 8.19 6.74
C LEU A 113 14.50 7.95 6.51
N GLN A 114 13.71 7.96 7.59
CA GLN A 114 12.26 7.97 7.47
C GLN A 114 11.79 9.35 7.01
N TYR A 115 10.89 9.39 6.02
CA TYR A 115 10.28 10.65 5.62
C TYR A 115 9.50 11.29 6.79
N PRO A 116 9.68 12.60 7.02
CA PRO A 116 9.08 13.27 8.17
C PRO A 116 7.57 13.46 8.03
N THR A 117 7.06 13.56 6.80
CA THR A 117 5.63 13.69 6.46
C THR A 117 5.33 12.86 5.20
N ASP A 118 4.20 13.11 4.54
CA ASP A 118 3.92 12.54 3.22
C ASP A 118 5.12 12.73 2.28
N LEU A 119 5.59 11.62 1.69
CA LEU A 119 6.80 11.64 0.87
C LEU A 119 6.64 12.51 -0.38
N ARG A 120 5.42 12.67 -0.90
CA ARG A 120 5.18 13.48 -2.11
C ARG A 120 5.46 14.95 -1.85
N GLU A 121 5.23 15.39 -0.62
CA GLU A 121 5.54 16.74 -0.15
C GLU A 121 7.01 16.86 0.28
N SER A 122 7.47 15.92 1.11
CA SER A 122 8.82 15.95 1.68
C SER A 122 9.91 15.95 0.61
N LEU A 123 9.77 15.09 -0.40
CA LEU A 123 10.73 14.98 -1.49
C LEU A 123 10.70 16.23 -2.38
N LEU A 124 9.50 16.70 -2.77
CA LEU A 124 9.35 17.91 -3.58
C LEU A 124 9.96 19.14 -2.90
N LYS A 125 9.65 19.38 -1.62
CA LYS A 125 10.22 20.50 -0.84
C LYS A 125 11.75 20.46 -0.84
N SER A 126 12.35 19.28 -0.68
CA SER A 126 13.81 19.13 -0.65
C SER A 126 14.46 19.46 -1.99
N VAL A 127 13.82 19.09 -3.10
CA VAL A 127 14.29 19.39 -4.46
C VAL A 127 14.11 20.87 -4.79
N LEU A 128 12.96 21.47 -4.43
CA LEU A 128 12.73 22.91 -4.59
C LEU A 128 13.70 23.76 -3.77
N ALA A 129 14.14 23.27 -2.61
CA ALA A 129 15.17 23.89 -1.79
C ALA A 129 16.61 23.69 -2.32
N ASN A 130 16.78 22.95 -3.43
CA ASN A 130 18.08 22.54 -3.98
C ASN A 130 18.98 21.82 -2.94
N ALA A 131 18.34 21.05 -2.07
CA ALA A 131 18.96 20.30 -0.98
C ALA A 131 18.21 18.97 -0.83
N PRO A 132 18.43 18.00 -1.74
CA PRO A 132 17.70 16.74 -1.75
C PRO A 132 17.83 16.04 -0.40
N LEU A 133 16.69 15.63 0.17
CA LEU A 133 16.63 15.06 1.52
C LEU A 133 17.38 13.73 1.61
N VAL A 134 17.39 12.97 0.51
CA VAL A 134 17.98 11.64 0.38
C VAL A 134 18.65 11.49 -0.99
N ASP A 135 19.55 10.52 -1.11
CA ASP A 135 20.19 10.20 -2.39
C ASP A 135 19.33 9.24 -3.22
N LEU A 136 18.75 8.24 -2.54
CA LEU A 136 17.82 7.27 -3.11
C LEU A 136 16.51 7.30 -2.33
N ALA A 137 15.39 7.54 -2.99
CA ALA A 137 14.08 7.66 -2.37
C ALA A 137 13.24 6.39 -2.60
N LEU A 138 12.93 5.63 -1.54
CA LEU A 138 11.97 4.51 -1.61
C LEU A 138 10.52 5.02 -1.58
N LEU A 139 9.85 4.86 -2.71
CA LEU A 139 8.50 5.30 -2.99
C LEU A 139 7.51 4.19 -2.62
N TRP A 140 6.40 4.53 -1.96
CA TRP A 140 5.29 3.59 -1.79
C TRP A 140 4.50 3.46 -3.10
N GLY A 141 3.99 2.25 -3.37
CA GLY A 141 3.25 1.95 -4.59
C GLY A 141 2.00 2.82 -4.79
N GLY A 142 1.99 3.60 -5.86
CA GLY A 142 0.95 4.56 -6.19
C GLY A 142 1.39 6.03 -6.08
N SER A 143 2.55 6.30 -5.46
CA SER A 143 3.09 7.67 -5.37
C SER A 143 3.87 8.10 -6.61
N GLN A 144 4.38 7.15 -7.38
CA GLN A 144 5.30 7.38 -8.49
C GLN A 144 4.71 8.34 -9.54
N GLY A 145 3.44 8.15 -9.90
CA GLY A 145 2.75 8.97 -10.89
C GLY A 145 2.65 10.44 -10.50
N THR A 146 2.40 10.73 -9.23
CA THR A 146 2.42 12.12 -8.72
C THR A 146 3.84 12.68 -8.83
N LEU A 147 4.84 11.96 -8.30
CA LEU A 147 6.22 12.44 -8.19
C LEU A 147 6.92 12.63 -9.54
N ILE A 148 6.70 11.72 -10.49
CA ILE A 148 7.23 11.89 -11.85
C ILE A 148 6.56 13.09 -12.54
N GLY A 149 5.27 13.32 -12.27
CA GLY A 149 4.54 14.51 -12.68
C GLY A 149 4.99 15.81 -12.01
N GLN A 150 5.75 15.74 -10.92
CA GLN A 150 6.43 16.89 -10.28
C GLN A 150 7.83 17.12 -10.88
N ASN A 151 8.34 16.20 -11.70
CA ASN A 151 9.66 16.25 -12.33
C ASN A 151 10.82 16.38 -11.32
N ILE A 152 10.76 15.63 -10.22
CA ILE A 152 11.76 15.68 -9.14
C ILE A 152 12.84 14.59 -9.25
N PHE A 153 12.73 13.69 -10.22
CA PHE A 153 13.68 12.60 -10.43
C PHE A 153 14.65 12.90 -11.57
N GLN A 154 15.88 12.43 -11.44
CA GLN A 154 16.86 12.46 -12.53
C GLN A 154 16.78 11.18 -13.37
N PRO A 155 17.00 11.27 -14.70
CA PRO A 155 17.13 10.10 -15.58
C PRO A 155 18.29 9.20 -15.16
N LEU A 156 18.12 7.89 -15.37
CA LEU A 156 19.08 6.85 -15.02
C LEU A 156 19.73 6.18 -16.24
N ASP A 157 19.37 6.58 -17.46
CA ASP A 157 19.81 5.96 -18.72
C ASP A 157 21.35 5.88 -18.84
N GLU A 158 22.09 6.88 -18.34
CA GLU A 158 23.56 6.86 -18.41
C GLU A 158 24.22 5.86 -17.44
N TYR A 159 23.45 5.31 -16.50
CA TYR A 159 23.92 4.38 -15.47
C TYR A 159 23.49 2.93 -15.72
N GLU A 160 22.83 2.63 -16.84
CA GLU A 160 22.32 1.28 -17.18
C GLU A 160 23.38 0.18 -17.03
N SER A 161 24.63 0.48 -17.40
CA SER A 161 25.74 -0.48 -17.34
C SER A 161 26.03 -1.03 -15.94
N ILE A 162 25.63 -0.32 -14.87
CA ILE A 162 25.76 -0.79 -13.47
C ILE A 162 24.99 -2.10 -13.26
N PHE A 163 23.87 -2.28 -13.96
CA PHE A 163 22.92 -3.39 -13.83
C PHE A 163 22.99 -4.37 -15.02
N SER A 164 24.12 -4.40 -15.74
CA SER A 164 24.29 -5.25 -16.93
C SER A 164 24.45 -6.74 -16.62
N ASP A 165 24.73 -7.11 -15.36
CA ASP A 165 24.74 -8.51 -14.92
C ASP A 165 23.29 -9.06 -14.93
N PRO A 166 23.01 -10.20 -15.58
CA PRO A 166 21.68 -10.81 -15.56
C PRO A 166 21.11 -11.06 -14.15
N ASP A 167 21.95 -11.27 -13.13
CA ASP A 167 21.51 -11.45 -11.73
C ASP A 167 21.07 -10.14 -11.06
N ASP A 168 21.48 -8.99 -11.60
CA ASP A 168 21.14 -7.65 -11.11
C ASP A 168 20.17 -6.90 -12.06
N ALA A 169 19.93 -7.39 -13.28
CA ALA A 169 19.14 -6.69 -14.31
C ALA A 169 17.70 -6.39 -13.89
N TRP A 170 17.12 -7.21 -13.02
CA TRP A 170 15.79 -6.99 -12.45
C TRP A 170 15.68 -5.70 -11.63
N MET A 171 16.81 -5.12 -11.20
CA MET A 171 16.82 -3.95 -10.33
C MET A 171 16.46 -2.66 -11.05
N LEU A 172 16.69 -2.55 -12.35
CA LEU A 172 16.46 -1.32 -13.11
C LEU A 172 15.13 -1.39 -13.86
N GLY A 173 14.24 -0.42 -13.59
CA GLY A 173 12.93 -0.34 -14.22
C GLY A 173 12.98 0.01 -15.70
N GLU A 174 11.82 -0.12 -16.37
CA GLU A 174 11.69 0.23 -17.77
C GLU A 174 11.60 1.74 -18.03
N LYS A 175 11.74 2.10 -19.31
CA LYS A 175 11.59 3.49 -19.74
C LYS A 175 10.16 3.96 -19.56
N MET A 176 10.01 5.15 -18.98
CA MET A 176 8.77 5.91 -18.93
C MET A 176 9.06 7.33 -19.37
N PHE A 177 8.19 7.90 -20.22
CA PHE A 177 8.37 9.25 -20.77
C PHE A 177 9.78 9.46 -21.39
N GLY A 178 10.29 8.42 -22.06
CA GLY A 178 11.57 8.44 -22.79
C GLY A 178 12.83 8.07 -21.99
N ASN A 179 12.76 7.98 -20.66
CA ASN A 179 13.93 7.74 -19.80
C ASN A 179 13.65 6.66 -18.73
N LYS A 180 14.70 6.10 -18.13
CA LYS A 180 14.59 5.22 -16.95
C LYS A 180 14.66 6.08 -15.69
N TYR A 181 13.72 5.91 -14.77
CA TYR A 181 13.66 6.72 -13.52
C TYR A 181 13.68 5.88 -12.25
N PHE A 182 13.29 4.61 -12.33
CA PHE A 182 12.99 3.80 -11.16
C PHE A 182 13.86 2.56 -11.07
N LEU A 183 14.07 2.12 -9.83
CA LEU A 183 14.69 0.86 -9.47
C LEU A 183 13.68 0.02 -8.69
N ASN A 184 13.65 -1.29 -8.93
CA ASN A 184 12.71 -2.20 -8.29
C ASN A 184 13.19 -2.54 -6.87
N TYR A 185 12.34 -2.31 -5.87
CA TYR A 185 12.69 -2.38 -4.45
C TYR A 185 13.19 -3.77 -4.01
N ILE A 186 12.50 -4.85 -4.39
CA ILE A 186 12.71 -6.20 -3.85
C ILE A 186 12.44 -7.28 -4.89
N LEU A 187 13.05 -8.46 -4.70
CA LEU A 187 12.55 -9.71 -5.26
C LEU A 187 11.36 -10.17 -4.41
N ASP A 188 10.20 -10.26 -5.06
CA ASP A 188 8.96 -10.71 -4.44
C ASP A 188 8.30 -11.78 -5.31
N PHE A 189 7.68 -12.77 -4.67
CA PHE A 189 6.99 -13.88 -5.34
C PHE A 189 5.61 -13.46 -5.85
N VAL A 190 4.96 -12.48 -5.21
CA VAL A 190 3.56 -12.15 -5.47
C VAL A 190 3.41 -10.65 -5.72
N ASN A 191 3.79 -10.21 -6.92
CA ASN A 191 3.73 -8.80 -7.33
C ASN A 191 2.35 -8.34 -7.83
N ALA A 192 1.38 -9.26 -7.90
CA ALA A 192 -0.01 -8.98 -8.18
C ALA A 192 -0.89 -9.99 -7.42
N TRP A 193 -2.17 -9.66 -7.21
CA TRP A 193 -3.10 -10.51 -6.47
C TRP A 193 -3.32 -11.84 -7.21
N PRO A 194 -2.80 -13.00 -6.72
CA PRO A 194 -2.75 -14.21 -7.52
C PRO A 194 -4.12 -14.91 -7.54
N LEU A 195 -4.41 -15.64 -8.60
CA LEU A 195 -5.63 -16.44 -8.68
C LEU A 195 -5.52 -17.66 -7.75
N VAL A 196 -6.33 -17.67 -6.69
CA VAL A 196 -6.39 -18.75 -5.71
C VAL A 196 -7.74 -19.45 -5.75
N TYR A 197 -7.79 -20.65 -5.19
CA TYR A 197 -9.01 -21.45 -5.08
C TYR A 197 -9.06 -22.29 -3.81
N ASN A 198 -10.29 -22.56 -3.35
CA ASN A 198 -10.57 -23.47 -2.24
C ASN A 198 -10.63 -24.92 -2.76
N ILE A 199 -9.58 -25.70 -2.53
CA ILE A 199 -9.41 -27.09 -3.02
C ILE A 199 -10.54 -27.98 -2.51
N SER A 200 -10.86 -27.86 -1.23
CA SER A 200 -11.90 -28.67 -0.58
C SER A 200 -13.30 -28.37 -1.12
N TYR A 201 -13.51 -27.19 -1.69
CA TYR A 201 -14.75 -26.88 -2.40
C TYR A 201 -14.80 -27.54 -3.77
N LEU A 202 -13.66 -27.67 -4.46
CA LEU A 202 -13.58 -28.35 -5.76
C LEU A 202 -13.82 -29.85 -5.63
N ASP A 203 -13.34 -30.48 -4.56
CA ASP A 203 -13.55 -31.92 -4.30
C ASP A 203 -15.02 -32.35 -4.17
N LYS A 204 -15.86 -31.39 -3.79
CA LYS A 204 -17.31 -31.57 -3.64
C LYS A 204 -18.04 -31.55 -4.99
N VAL A 205 -17.43 -31.04 -6.06
CA VAL A 205 -18.07 -30.88 -7.37
C VAL A 205 -17.79 -32.10 -8.24
N ASP A 206 -18.73 -33.06 -8.28
CA ASP A 206 -18.54 -34.30 -9.03
C ASP A 206 -18.30 -34.09 -10.54
N ALA A 207 -18.84 -33.01 -11.12
CA ALA A 207 -18.62 -32.66 -12.53
C ALA A 207 -17.16 -32.28 -12.87
N LEU A 208 -16.31 -32.07 -11.86
CA LEU A 208 -14.87 -31.83 -12.00
C LEU A 208 -14.05 -33.11 -11.94
N LYS A 209 -14.67 -34.28 -11.68
CA LYS A 209 -13.96 -35.54 -11.51
C LYS A 209 -13.75 -36.27 -12.83
N GLU A 210 -12.53 -36.70 -13.07
CA GLU A 210 -12.17 -37.66 -14.12
C GLU A 210 -11.63 -38.94 -13.46
N ASN A 211 -12.20 -40.10 -13.82
CA ASN A 211 -11.85 -41.39 -13.20
C ASN A 211 -11.94 -41.38 -11.66
N GLY A 212 -12.91 -40.65 -11.11
CA GLY A 212 -13.15 -40.53 -9.67
C GLY A 212 -12.22 -39.56 -8.93
N LYS A 213 -11.29 -38.88 -9.61
CA LYS A 213 -10.40 -37.88 -9.03
C LYS A 213 -10.74 -36.48 -9.53
N THR A 214 -10.75 -35.50 -8.64
CA THR A 214 -10.92 -34.08 -9.00
C THR A 214 -9.78 -33.65 -9.91
N VAL A 215 -10.10 -33.01 -11.03
CA VAL A 215 -9.11 -32.32 -11.87
C VAL A 215 -9.00 -30.88 -11.39
N TYR A 216 -7.87 -30.52 -10.79
CA TYR A 216 -7.66 -29.19 -10.23
C TYR A 216 -7.18 -28.19 -11.28
N PRO A 217 -7.29 -26.87 -11.03
CA PRO A 217 -6.77 -25.83 -11.92
C PRO A 217 -5.28 -26.01 -12.26
N HIS A 218 -4.45 -26.38 -11.26
CA HIS A 218 -3.02 -26.63 -11.48
C HIS A 218 -2.76 -27.83 -12.39
N ASP A 219 -3.62 -28.86 -12.39
CA ASP A 219 -3.51 -30.01 -13.29
C ASP A 219 -3.75 -29.58 -14.74
N LEU A 220 -4.80 -28.77 -14.96
CA LEU A 220 -5.10 -28.22 -16.29
C LEU A 220 -3.97 -27.32 -16.78
N TRP A 221 -3.39 -26.53 -15.89
CA TRP A 221 -2.28 -25.63 -16.24
C TRP A 221 -1.04 -26.44 -16.65
N LYS A 222 -0.64 -27.42 -15.85
CA LYS A 222 0.50 -28.30 -16.13
C LYS A 222 0.31 -29.11 -17.42
N GLN A 223 -0.93 -29.48 -17.75
CA GLN A 223 -1.27 -30.15 -19.01
C GLN A 223 -1.33 -29.20 -20.22
N GLY A 224 -1.14 -27.90 -20.03
CA GLY A 224 -1.28 -26.88 -21.07
C GLY A 224 -2.73 -26.68 -21.53
N LYS A 225 -3.72 -27.11 -20.73
CA LYS A 225 -5.17 -27.03 -21.03
C LYS A 225 -5.89 -25.90 -20.27
N TRP A 226 -5.16 -25.11 -19.47
CA TRP A 226 -5.74 -24.01 -18.69
C TRP A 226 -5.96 -22.77 -19.56
N THR A 227 -7.13 -22.72 -20.18
CA THR A 227 -7.56 -21.67 -21.10
C THR A 227 -8.76 -20.89 -20.57
N TRP A 228 -9.11 -19.77 -21.19
CA TRP A 228 -10.32 -19.01 -20.89
C TRP A 228 -11.59 -19.85 -21.03
N SER A 229 -11.74 -20.60 -22.13
CA SER A 229 -12.88 -21.49 -22.30
C SER A 229 -12.89 -22.63 -21.27
N ALA A 230 -11.71 -23.16 -20.92
CA ALA A 230 -11.59 -24.18 -19.87
C ALA A 230 -12.01 -23.61 -18.51
N PHE A 231 -11.54 -22.42 -18.15
CA PHE A 231 -11.87 -21.79 -16.87
C PHE A 231 -13.35 -21.40 -16.80
N GLU A 232 -13.92 -20.85 -17.87
CA GLU A 232 -15.36 -20.56 -17.94
C GLU A 232 -16.23 -21.81 -17.77
N SER A 233 -15.85 -22.92 -18.43
CA SER A 233 -16.50 -24.22 -18.26
C SER A 233 -16.34 -24.74 -16.82
N TYR A 234 -15.16 -24.57 -16.24
CA TYR A 234 -14.86 -24.93 -14.85
C TYR A 234 -15.75 -24.17 -13.86
N LEU A 235 -15.80 -22.84 -13.99
CA LEU A 235 -16.64 -21.96 -13.19
C LEU A 235 -18.12 -22.29 -13.36
N SER A 236 -18.57 -22.67 -14.55
CA SER A 236 -19.96 -23.08 -14.78
C SER A 236 -20.34 -24.31 -13.96
N LYS A 237 -19.48 -25.33 -13.93
CA LYS A 237 -19.68 -26.55 -13.11
C LYS A 237 -19.68 -26.24 -11.62
N VAL A 238 -18.76 -25.36 -11.18
CA VAL A 238 -18.70 -24.87 -9.79
C VAL A 238 -19.99 -24.12 -9.44
N ASN A 239 -20.43 -23.20 -10.30
CA ASN A 239 -21.64 -22.41 -10.10
C ASN A 239 -22.89 -23.28 -10.00
N GLU A 240 -23.02 -24.28 -10.87
CA GLU A 240 -24.14 -25.24 -10.84
C GLU A 240 -24.18 -26.00 -9.51
N TYR A 241 -23.03 -26.50 -9.03
CA TYR A 241 -22.97 -27.25 -7.78
C TYR A 241 -23.23 -26.37 -6.54
N TYR A 242 -22.75 -25.14 -6.54
CA TYR A 242 -22.90 -24.20 -5.42
C TYR A 242 -24.15 -23.33 -5.50
N ALA A 243 -24.96 -23.48 -6.55
CA ALA A 243 -26.24 -22.81 -6.67
C ALA A 243 -27.07 -23.00 -5.40
N ASN A 244 -27.48 -21.87 -4.80
CA ASN A 244 -28.26 -21.81 -3.56
C ASN A 244 -27.56 -22.32 -2.28
N LYS A 245 -26.28 -22.68 -2.33
CA LYS A 245 -25.50 -23.01 -1.14
C LYS A 245 -25.00 -21.75 -0.45
N LYS A 246 -24.95 -21.79 0.87
CA LYS A 246 -24.59 -20.66 1.73
C LYS A 246 -23.19 -20.83 2.29
N SER A 247 -22.50 -19.71 2.51
CA SER A 247 -21.18 -19.70 3.15
C SER A 247 -21.24 -20.31 4.54
N PRO A 248 -20.16 -20.98 4.98
CA PRO A 248 -20.08 -21.58 6.31
C PRO A 248 -19.99 -20.55 7.43
N VAL A 249 -19.53 -19.32 7.16
CA VAL A 249 -19.36 -18.27 8.16
C VAL A 249 -20.55 -17.31 8.13
N ARG A 250 -20.82 -16.68 6.98
CA ARG A 250 -21.99 -15.82 6.78
C ARG A 250 -23.09 -16.62 6.09
N THR A 251 -23.92 -17.29 6.89
CA THR A 251 -24.93 -18.26 6.40
C THR A 251 -26.07 -17.65 5.58
N ASP A 252 -26.18 -16.31 5.54
CA ASP A 252 -27.08 -15.57 4.68
C ASP A 252 -26.48 -15.31 3.27
N VAL A 253 -25.16 -15.35 3.14
CA VAL A 253 -24.42 -15.06 1.89
C VAL A 253 -24.28 -16.32 1.04
N PRO A 254 -24.57 -16.27 -0.28
CA PRO A 254 -24.36 -17.40 -1.17
C PRO A 254 -22.87 -17.63 -1.50
N ILE A 255 -22.51 -18.89 -1.76
CA ILE A 255 -21.19 -19.25 -2.29
C ILE A 255 -21.15 -18.92 -3.78
N LYS A 256 -20.15 -18.12 -4.19
CA LYS A 256 -19.97 -17.66 -5.57
C LYS A 256 -18.86 -18.48 -6.27
N PRO A 257 -18.97 -18.74 -7.58
CA PRO A 257 -17.91 -19.43 -8.32
C PRO A 257 -16.60 -18.62 -8.34
N PHE A 258 -16.66 -17.32 -8.67
CA PHE A 258 -15.50 -16.43 -8.64
C PHE A 258 -15.93 -15.03 -8.23
N GLN A 259 -15.45 -14.57 -7.08
CA GLN A 259 -15.64 -13.21 -6.60
C GLN A 259 -14.28 -12.56 -6.40
N THR A 260 -14.09 -11.38 -7.00
CA THR A 260 -12.78 -10.72 -7.08
C THR A 260 -12.93 -9.22 -7.29
N ASP A 261 -11.86 -8.47 -7.11
CA ASP A 261 -11.74 -7.13 -7.67
C ASP A 261 -11.47 -7.25 -9.18
N TYR A 262 -12.42 -6.79 -10.01
CA TYR A 262 -12.33 -6.94 -11.47
C TYR A 262 -11.12 -6.23 -12.07
N ARG A 263 -10.55 -5.21 -11.41
CA ARG A 263 -9.42 -4.43 -11.93
C ARG A 263 -8.19 -5.32 -12.06
N TYR A 264 -7.90 -6.10 -11.01
CA TYR A 264 -6.79 -7.07 -11.01
C TYR A 264 -7.03 -8.21 -11.98
N THR A 265 -8.28 -8.69 -12.11
CA THR A 265 -8.61 -9.71 -13.11
C THR A 265 -8.44 -9.20 -14.53
N ALA A 266 -8.76 -7.92 -14.79
CA ALA A 266 -8.57 -7.32 -16.11
C ALA A 266 -7.08 -7.28 -16.45
N PHE A 267 -6.23 -6.77 -15.55
CA PHE A 267 -4.78 -6.79 -15.74
C PHE A 267 -4.26 -8.21 -16.01
N GLN A 268 -4.66 -9.20 -15.21
CA GLN A 268 -4.24 -10.58 -15.42
C GLN A 268 -4.69 -11.15 -16.76
N ALA A 269 -5.94 -10.92 -17.18
CA ALA A 269 -6.44 -11.39 -18.45
C ALA A 269 -5.72 -10.71 -19.64
N ILE A 270 -5.44 -9.42 -19.54
CA ILE A 270 -4.71 -8.66 -20.56
C ILE A 270 -3.29 -9.24 -20.72
N HIS A 271 -2.57 -9.45 -19.62
CA HIS A 271 -1.21 -10.01 -19.63
C HIS A 271 -1.17 -11.47 -20.06
N ALA A 272 -2.17 -12.27 -19.68
CA ALA A 272 -2.30 -13.65 -20.16
C ALA A 272 -2.58 -13.73 -21.68
N ASN A 273 -3.04 -12.64 -22.29
CA ASN A 273 -3.21 -12.47 -23.74
C ASN A 273 -2.02 -11.79 -24.42
N GLY A 274 -0.91 -11.56 -23.70
CA GLY A 274 0.29 -10.88 -24.23
C GLY A 274 0.14 -9.38 -24.43
N GLY A 275 -0.88 -8.76 -23.83
CA GLY A 275 -1.07 -7.31 -23.82
C GLY A 275 -0.61 -6.67 -22.51
N ALA A 276 -0.68 -5.34 -22.46
CA ALA A 276 -0.56 -4.53 -21.25
C ALA A 276 -1.54 -3.34 -21.35
N VAL A 277 -1.75 -2.62 -20.25
CA VAL A 277 -2.41 -1.31 -20.27
C VAL A 277 -1.36 -0.23 -20.52
N TYR A 278 -0.29 -0.25 -19.72
CA TYR A 278 0.89 0.60 -19.90
C TYR A 278 2.15 -0.20 -19.60
N GLY A 279 2.86 -0.62 -20.65
CA GLY A 279 4.04 -1.48 -20.57
C GLY A 279 5.22 -0.92 -21.36
N ALA A 280 6.14 -1.81 -21.78
CA ALA A 280 7.32 -1.45 -22.57
C ALA A 280 6.97 -0.72 -23.88
N ASP A 281 5.82 -1.03 -24.49
CA ASP A 281 5.33 -0.39 -25.71
C ASP A 281 4.52 0.90 -25.45
N GLY A 282 4.51 1.38 -24.21
CA GLY A 282 3.71 2.52 -23.79
C GLY A 282 2.23 2.17 -23.60
N LEU A 283 1.34 3.12 -23.91
CA LEU A 283 -0.11 3.00 -23.66
C LEU A 283 -0.80 2.13 -24.72
N THR A 284 -1.16 0.92 -24.34
CA THR A 284 -1.78 -0.12 -25.21
C THR A 284 -3.13 -0.61 -24.68
N ALA A 285 -3.78 0.18 -23.82
CA ALA A 285 -5.10 -0.09 -23.25
C ALA A 285 -6.23 -0.37 -24.29
N ASP A 286 -6.09 0.12 -25.52
CA ASP A 286 -7.02 -0.06 -26.65
C ASP A 286 -6.60 -1.16 -27.64
N SER A 287 -5.53 -1.91 -27.33
CA SER A 287 -5.05 -3.04 -28.13
C SER A 287 -6.13 -4.11 -28.32
N ALA A 288 -5.95 -4.94 -29.36
CA ALA A 288 -6.85 -6.07 -29.61
C ALA A 288 -6.84 -7.04 -28.42
N GLU A 289 -5.65 -7.30 -27.89
CA GLU A 289 -5.39 -8.15 -26.73
C GLU A 289 -6.16 -7.64 -25.50
N ALA A 290 -6.10 -6.33 -25.24
CA ALA A 290 -6.81 -5.73 -24.12
C ALA A 290 -8.33 -5.74 -24.30
N LYS A 291 -8.82 -5.42 -25.50
CA LYS A 291 -10.25 -5.45 -25.82
C LYS A 291 -10.84 -6.86 -25.70
N GLU A 292 -10.10 -7.87 -26.16
CA GLU A 292 -10.50 -9.27 -26.06
C GLU A 292 -10.53 -9.77 -24.61
N ALA A 293 -9.50 -9.45 -23.82
CA ALA A 293 -9.43 -9.79 -22.41
C ALA A 293 -10.58 -9.19 -21.61
N VAL A 294 -10.92 -7.91 -21.83
CA VAL A 294 -12.05 -7.28 -21.14
C VAL A 294 -13.39 -7.84 -21.61
N ALA A 295 -13.52 -8.20 -22.90
CA ALA A 295 -14.72 -8.90 -23.40
C ALA A 295 -14.89 -10.29 -22.77
N TYR A 296 -13.79 -10.99 -22.46
CA TYR A 296 -13.83 -12.23 -21.70
C TYR A 296 -14.37 -12.02 -20.28
N LEU A 297 -13.91 -10.99 -19.57
CA LEU A 297 -14.45 -10.63 -18.26
C LEU A 297 -15.95 -10.31 -18.33
N ASP A 298 -16.37 -9.49 -19.29
CA ASP A 298 -17.78 -9.15 -19.52
C ASP A 298 -18.64 -10.40 -19.76
N ARG A 299 -18.10 -11.40 -20.48
CA ARG A 299 -18.74 -12.69 -20.71
C ARG A 299 -18.88 -13.51 -19.42
N LEU A 300 -17.86 -13.55 -18.56
CA LEU A 300 -17.98 -14.21 -17.26
C LEU A 300 -19.02 -13.52 -16.36
N MET A 301 -19.02 -12.19 -16.33
CA MET A 301 -19.95 -11.40 -15.53
C MET A 301 -21.40 -11.56 -15.99
N SER A 302 -21.65 -11.49 -17.31
CA SER A 302 -23.00 -11.69 -17.87
C SER A 302 -23.56 -13.09 -17.62
N LYS A 303 -22.69 -14.09 -17.43
CA LYS A 303 -23.05 -15.45 -17.03
C LYS A 303 -23.11 -15.65 -15.50
N SER A 304 -22.92 -14.59 -14.72
CA SER A 304 -22.82 -14.65 -13.25
C SER A 304 -21.75 -15.63 -12.75
N LEU A 305 -20.67 -15.79 -13.53
CA LEU A 305 -19.52 -16.63 -13.17
C LEU A 305 -18.40 -15.84 -12.51
N LEU A 306 -18.33 -14.53 -12.75
CA LEU A 306 -17.45 -13.57 -12.08
C LEU A 306 -18.29 -12.48 -11.43
N MET A 307 -18.00 -12.14 -10.18
CA MET A 307 -18.64 -11.06 -9.44
C MET A 307 -17.61 -10.16 -8.75
N THR A 308 -17.97 -8.89 -8.52
CA THR A 308 -17.21 -7.98 -7.66
C THR A 308 -18.15 -7.29 -6.69
N SER A 309 -17.77 -7.26 -5.42
CA SER A 309 -18.45 -6.44 -4.41
C SER A 309 -18.03 -4.98 -4.58
N ARG A 310 -19.01 -4.08 -4.73
CA ARG A 310 -18.80 -2.64 -5.00
C ARG A 310 -19.40 -1.79 -3.88
N TYR A 311 -18.98 -0.53 -3.78
CA TYR A 311 -19.53 0.41 -2.80
C TYR A 311 -21.01 0.75 -3.01
N GLY A 312 -21.56 0.42 -4.17
CA GLY A 312 -22.99 0.59 -4.48
C GLY A 312 -23.29 0.07 -5.88
N ASP A 313 -24.58 -0.09 -6.19
CA ASP A 313 -25.01 -0.55 -7.51
C ASP A 313 -24.68 0.47 -8.62
N ASP A 314 -24.68 1.75 -8.27
CA ASP A 314 -24.39 2.91 -9.11
C ASP A 314 -22.90 3.29 -9.18
N SER A 315 -22.03 2.59 -8.45
CA SER A 315 -20.59 2.85 -8.42
C SER A 315 -19.79 1.69 -8.99
N SER A 316 -18.92 1.92 -9.97
CA SER A 316 -18.02 0.88 -10.48
C SER A 316 -16.96 0.47 -9.45
N VAL A 317 -16.71 1.26 -8.42
CA VAL A 317 -15.57 1.09 -7.52
C VAL A 317 -15.73 -0.16 -6.63
N PRO A 318 -14.81 -1.15 -6.73
CA PRO A 318 -14.79 -2.30 -5.84
C PRO A 318 -14.52 -1.91 -4.39
N GLY A 319 -15.13 -2.63 -3.46
CA GLY A 319 -14.75 -2.54 -2.06
C GLY A 319 -13.32 -3.01 -1.84
N TRP A 320 -12.50 -2.17 -1.20
CA TRP A 320 -11.06 -2.44 -1.07
C TRP A 320 -10.80 -3.70 -0.25
N THR A 321 -10.12 -4.68 -0.86
CA THR A 321 -9.73 -5.97 -0.27
C THR A 321 -10.86 -6.91 0.20
N TRP A 322 -12.13 -6.54 0.01
CA TRP A 322 -13.28 -7.32 0.50
C TRP A 322 -13.28 -8.76 -0.02
N ASN A 323 -12.84 -8.97 -1.26
CA ASN A 323 -12.76 -10.29 -1.86
C ASN A 323 -11.80 -11.26 -1.15
N GLY A 324 -10.75 -10.75 -0.49
CA GLY A 324 -9.84 -11.56 0.31
C GLY A 324 -10.52 -12.08 1.59
N SER A 325 -11.20 -11.18 2.31
CA SER A 325 -11.98 -11.52 3.50
C SER A 325 -13.14 -12.48 3.19
N ASP A 326 -13.89 -12.20 2.11
CA ASP A 326 -15.02 -13.03 1.68
C ASP A 326 -14.56 -14.46 1.29
N PHE A 327 -13.37 -14.60 0.71
CA PHE A 327 -12.78 -15.91 0.45
C PHE A 327 -12.40 -16.65 1.74
N GLY A 328 -11.80 -15.97 2.72
CA GLY A 328 -11.54 -16.54 4.05
C GLY A 328 -12.82 -17.04 4.74
N ASN A 329 -13.93 -16.33 4.56
CA ASN A 329 -15.26 -16.71 5.03
C ASN A 329 -15.91 -17.87 4.26
N GLY A 330 -15.29 -18.37 3.19
CA GLY A 330 -15.83 -19.43 2.35
C GLY A 330 -17.00 -18.98 1.46
N GLU A 331 -17.04 -17.72 1.05
CA GLU A 331 -18.12 -17.16 0.24
C GLU A 331 -17.85 -17.21 -1.27
N THR A 332 -16.64 -17.58 -1.66
CA THR A 332 -16.29 -17.75 -3.06
C THR A 332 -15.29 -18.89 -3.24
N VAL A 333 -15.39 -19.60 -4.37
CA VAL A 333 -14.51 -20.73 -4.69
C VAL A 333 -13.17 -20.25 -5.24
N PHE A 334 -13.19 -19.22 -6.09
CA PHE A 334 -12.02 -18.54 -6.65
C PHE A 334 -11.99 -17.07 -6.20
N THR A 335 -10.79 -16.49 -6.09
CA THR A 335 -10.56 -15.04 -5.94
C THR A 335 -9.16 -14.67 -6.42
N ASN A 336 -8.93 -13.42 -6.79
CA ASN A 336 -7.58 -12.89 -6.85
C ASN A 336 -7.17 -12.42 -5.46
N MET A 337 -6.35 -13.21 -4.78
CA MET A 337 -6.08 -13.02 -3.36
C MET A 337 -5.25 -11.78 -3.10
N VAL A 338 -5.64 -11.02 -2.08
CA VAL A 338 -4.83 -9.91 -1.58
C VAL A 338 -3.62 -10.50 -0.84
N PRO A 339 -2.36 -10.21 -1.25
CA PRO A 339 -1.16 -10.88 -0.73
C PRO A 339 -1.07 -10.90 0.80
N TRP A 340 -1.26 -9.73 1.43
CA TRP A 340 -1.16 -9.58 2.88
C TRP A 340 -2.34 -10.19 3.66
N LEU A 341 -3.45 -10.55 2.99
CA LEU A 341 -4.57 -11.26 3.62
C LEU A 341 -4.50 -12.78 3.40
N SER A 342 -3.64 -13.23 2.49
CA SER A 342 -3.58 -14.63 2.05
C SER A 342 -3.34 -15.61 3.19
N ASN A 343 -2.39 -15.30 4.09
CA ASN A 343 -2.09 -16.16 5.24
C ASN A 343 -3.31 -16.33 6.15
N GLY A 344 -3.96 -15.22 6.53
CA GLY A 344 -5.14 -15.24 7.40
C GLY A 344 -6.32 -15.98 6.76
N ALA A 345 -6.53 -15.80 5.46
CA ALA A 345 -7.51 -16.57 4.71
C ALA A 345 -7.19 -18.08 4.72
N GLY A 346 -5.94 -18.46 4.47
CA GLY A 346 -5.47 -19.85 4.54
C GLY A 346 -5.64 -20.48 5.91
N GLN A 347 -5.32 -19.76 7.00
CA GLN A 347 -5.55 -20.23 8.38
C GLN A 347 -7.04 -20.41 8.67
N THR A 348 -7.88 -19.47 8.22
CA THR A 348 -9.32 -19.52 8.42
C THR A 348 -9.93 -20.72 7.69
N LEU A 349 -9.47 -21.01 6.46
CA LEU A 349 -9.83 -22.24 5.72
C LEU A 349 -9.37 -23.50 6.47
N ALA A 350 -8.11 -23.55 6.89
CA ALA A 350 -7.54 -24.70 7.60
C ALA A 350 -8.29 -25.01 8.91
N SER A 351 -8.79 -23.98 9.62
CA SER A 351 -9.62 -24.17 10.83
C SER A 351 -10.93 -24.93 10.57
N ARG A 352 -11.40 -24.95 9.32
CA ARG A 352 -12.57 -25.70 8.85
C ARG A 352 -12.20 -27.01 8.15
N GLY A 353 -10.92 -27.39 8.15
CA GLY A 353 -10.41 -28.52 7.37
C GLY A 353 -10.42 -28.28 5.87
N GLU A 354 -10.36 -27.02 5.43
CA GLU A 354 -10.32 -26.61 4.03
C GLU A 354 -8.89 -26.25 3.60
N SER A 355 -8.55 -26.47 2.34
CA SER A 355 -7.22 -26.17 1.77
C SER A 355 -7.29 -25.12 0.66
N MET A 356 -6.23 -24.30 0.55
CA MET A 356 -6.07 -23.27 -0.49
C MET A 356 -4.99 -23.66 -1.49
N GLY A 357 -5.27 -23.47 -2.77
CA GLY A 357 -4.31 -23.58 -3.86
C GLY A 357 -4.19 -22.30 -4.67
N VAL A 358 -3.15 -22.23 -5.50
CA VAL A 358 -2.86 -21.11 -6.41
C VAL A 358 -2.64 -21.64 -7.82
N VAL A 359 -2.92 -20.83 -8.84
CA VAL A 359 -2.67 -21.14 -10.25
C VAL A 359 -2.41 -19.85 -11.03
N PRO A 360 -1.57 -19.87 -12.08
CA PRO A 360 -1.51 -18.77 -13.05
C PRO A 360 -2.89 -18.44 -13.64
N PHE A 361 -3.11 -17.17 -13.97
CA PHE A 361 -4.34 -16.77 -14.63
C PHE A 361 -4.43 -17.41 -16.02
N PRO A 362 -5.58 -17.98 -16.44
CA PRO A 362 -5.65 -18.74 -17.68
C PRO A 362 -5.40 -17.86 -18.93
N ARG A 363 -4.80 -18.48 -19.95
CA ARG A 363 -4.56 -17.87 -21.27
C ARG A 363 -5.78 -17.96 -22.20
N PRO A 364 -5.87 -17.13 -23.25
CA PRO A 364 -6.80 -17.36 -24.35
C PRO A 364 -6.58 -18.73 -25.01
N ASP A 365 -7.63 -19.24 -25.65
CA ASP A 365 -7.61 -20.56 -26.29
C ASP A 365 -6.59 -20.66 -27.44
N GLY A 366 -6.35 -19.56 -28.16
CA GLY A 366 -5.46 -19.50 -29.31
C GLY A 366 -3.97 -19.34 -28.99
N ILE A 367 -3.60 -19.10 -27.73
CA ILE A 367 -2.21 -18.97 -27.30
C ILE A 367 -1.71 -20.31 -26.80
N ALA A 368 -0.51 -20.76 -27.21
CA ALA A 368 0.07 -22.00 -26.71
C ALA A 368 0.54 -21.86 -25.25
N ALA A 369 0.61 -22.96 -24.50
CA ALA A 369 0.99 -22.90 -23.07
C ALA A 369 2.43 -22.44 -22.84
N ASP A 370 3.31 -22.62 -23.82
CA ASP A 370 4.72 -22.23 -23.84
C ASP A 370 4.98 -20.97 -24.70
N ASP A 371 3.91 -20.33 -25.20
CA ASP A 371 4.04 -19.09 -25.98
C ASP A 371 4.53 -17.95 -25.08
N PRO A 372 5.57 -17.19 -25.46
CA PRO A 372 6.08 -16.07 -24.66
C PRO A 372 5.05 -14.96 -24.44
N LYS A 373 3.97 -14.90 -25.23
CA LYS A 373 2.85 -13.99 -24.98
C LYS A 373 2.04 -14.35 -23.74
N TYR A 374 2.08 -15.60 -23.29
CA TYR A 374 1.36 -16.00 -22.08
C TYR A 374 2.13 -15.52 -20.83
N GLY A 375 1.91 -14.24 -20.48
CA GLY A 375 2.53 -13.60 -19.32
C GLY A 375 1.62 -13.59 -18.09
N GLN A 376 2.22 -13.42 -16.93
CA GLN A 376 1.52 -13.03 -15.71
C GLN A 376 1.86 -11.58 -15.41
N VAL A 377 0.90 -10.84 -14.84
CA VAL A 377 1.10 -9.42 -14.50
C VAL A 377 2.03 -9.29 -13.29
N ILE A 378 2.97 -8.35 -13.39
CA ILE A 378 3.90 -7.96 -12.34
C ILE A 378 3.83 -6.44 -12.23
N PHE A 379 3.26 -5.95 -11.12
CA PHE A 379 3.26 -4.53 -10.83
C PHE A 379 4.58 -4.09 -10.19
N PRO A 380 4.99 -2.83 -10.39
CA PRO A 380 6.21 -2.29 -9.79
C PRO A 380 6.15 -2.14 -8.26
N ASN A 381 4.95 -2.07 -7.67
CA ASN A 381 4.74 -1.86 -6.23
C ASN A 381 5.60 -0.71 -5.69
N ASN A 382 6.44 -0.95 -4.68
CA ASN A 382 7.40 0.04 -4.18
C ASN A 382 8.63 0.11 -5.09
N GLN A 383 9.14 1.32 -5.34
CA GLN A 383 10.31 1.53 -6.19
C GLN A 383 11.25 2.58 -5.59
N PHE A 384 12.53 2.49 -5.89
CA PHE A 384 13.48 3.56 -5.62
C PHE A 384 13.60 4.52 -6.81
N ALA A 385 13.92 5.78 -6.54
CA ALA A 385 14.32 6.76 -7.54
C ALA A 385 15.44 7.66 -7.00
N VAL A 386 16.22 8.29 -7.89
CA VAL A 386 17.23 9.28 -7.51
C VAL A 386 16.63 10.68 -7.65
N LEU A 387 16.77 11.51 -6.61
CA LEU A 387 16.27 12.88 -6.63
C LEU A 387 17.16 13.80 -7.46
N LYS A 388 16.56 14.79 -8.12
CA LYS A 388 17.31 15.90 -8.72
C LYS A 388 18.11 16.64 -7.66
N GLY A 389 19.27 17.14 -8.07
CA GLY A 389 20.22 17.85 -7.20
C GLY A 389 21.28 16.95 -6.57
N VAL A 390 21.14 15.62 -6.66
CA VAL A 390 22.20 14.69 -6.28
C VAL A 390 23.31 14.75 -7.36
N PRO A 391 24.58 15.02 -6.99
CA PRO A 391 25.67 15.11 -7.98
C PRO A 391 25.88 13.81 -8.75
N LYS A 392 26.42 13.92 -9.97
CA LYS A 392 26.65 12.77 -10.86
C LYS A 392 27.51 11.68 -10.24
N GLU A 393 28.63 12.04 -9.59
CA GLU A 393 29.49 11.04 -8.95
C GLU A 393 28.79 10.37 -7.76
N LYS A 394 28.02 11.14 -6.99
CA LYS A 394 27.26 10.63 -5.85
C LYS A 394 26.12 9.71 -6.29
N THR A 395 25.47 10.03 -7.41
CA THR A 395 24.46 9.16 -8.04
C THR A 395 25.08 7.81 -8.42
N GLU A 396 26.20 7.81 -9.13
CA GLU A 396 26.86 6.57 -9.56
C GLU A 396 27.21 5.69 -8.35
N LEU A 397 27.74 6.31 -7.28
CA LEU A 397 28.07 5.63 -6.03
C LEU A 397 26.82 5.10 -5.32
N ALA A 398 25.73 5.88 -5.28
CA ALA A 398 24.46 5.47 -4.68
C ALA A 398 23.85 4.27 -5.42
N LEU A 399 23.87 4.26 -6.76
CA LEU A 399 23.37 3.15 -7.58
C LEU A 399 24.23 1.88 -7.41
N LYS A 400 25.56 2.02 -7.29
CA LYS A 400 26.45 0.90 -6.96
C LYS A 400 26.16 0.35 -5.56
N ALA A 401 26.00 1.22 -4.56
CA ALA A 401 25.64 0.83 -3.20
C ALA A 401 24.28 0.11 -3.16
N TYR A 402 23.28 0.64 -3.87
CA TYR A 402 21.97 0.01 -4.05
C TYR A 402 22.08 -1.40 -4.61
N LYS A 403 22.83 -1.55 -5.71
CA LYS A 403 23.03 -2.85 -6.36
C LYS A 403 23.70 -3.84 -5.43
N THR A 404 24.84 -3.48 -4.85
CA THR A 404 25.57 -4.34 -3.91
C THR A 404 24.71 -4.72 -2.71
N TYR A 405 23.94 -3.76 -2.18
CA TYR A 405 23.04 -4.00 -1.06
C TYR A 405 21.99 -5.07 -1.37
N TRP A 406 21.18 -4.88 -2.40
CA TRP A 406 20.09 -5.82 -2.73
C TRP A 406 20.58 -7.15 -3.27
N SER A 407 21.65 -7.15 -4.07
CA SER A 407 22.29 -8.39 -4.54
C SER A 407 22.76 -9.22 -3.33
N THR A 408 23.39 -8.59 -2.33
CA THR A 408 23.86 -9.27 -1.12
C THR A 408 22.72 -9.77 -0.23
N VAL A 409 21.64 -8.99 -0.08
CA VAL A 409 20.44 -9.41 0.65
C VAL A 409 19.92 -10.73 0.06
N TYR A 410 19.69 -10.78 -1.25
CA TYR A 410 19.08 -11.96 -1.87
C TYR A 410 20.02 -13.15 -2.00
N LYS A 411 21.31 -12.93 -2.23
CA LYS A 411 22.33 -13.98 -2.13
C LYS A 411 22.36 -14.63 -0.75
N THR A 412 22.26 -13.81 0.30
CA THR A 412 22.19 -14.30 1.69
C THR A 412 20.91 -15.10 1.93
N LEU A 413 19.74 -14.55 1.57
CA LEU A 413 18.46 -15.23 1.76
C LEU A 413 18.34 -16.52 0.95
N ALA A 414 18.91 -16.54 -0.26
CA ALA A 414 18.98 -17.74 -1.09
C ALA A 414 20.03 -18.76 -0.60
N SER A 415 20.96 -18.32 0.26
CA SER A 415 22.19 -19.06 0.58
C SER A 415 22.90 -19.52 -0.71
N SER A 416 23.09 -18.58 -1.64
CA SER A 416 23.67 -18.79 -2.97
C SER A 416 24.52 -17.59 -3.40
N ASP A 417 25.40 -17.81 -4.37
CA ASP A 417 26.17 -16.74 -5.02
C ASP A 417 25.33 -15.94 -6.05
N LYS A 418 24.08 -16.35 -6.30
CA LYS A 418 23.13 -15.69 -7.19
C LYS A 418 21.89 -15.21 -6.43
N ALA A 419 21.52 -13.95 -6.62
CA ALA A 419 20.33 -13.36 -6.03
C ALA A 419 19.05 -14.03 -6.54
N LEU A 420 18.97 -14.33 -7.84
CA LEU A 420 17.78 -14.91 -8.45
C LEU A 420 17.49 -16.36 -8.01
N ASP A 421 18.47 -17.06 -7.42
CA ASP A 421 18.23 -18.37 -6.80
C ASP A 421 17.22 -18.27 -5.64
N PHE A 422 16.98 -17.07 -5.10
CA PHE A 422 15.96 -16.78 -4.09
C PHE A 422 14.60 -17.38 -4.45
N PHE A 423 14.15 -17.22 -5.70
CA PHE A 423 12.85 -17.77 -6.13
C PHE A 423 12.79 -19.28 -5.96
N SER A 424 13.82 -20.00 -6.41
CA SER A 424 13.85 -21.46 -6.28
C SER A 424 14.03 -21.95 -4.84
N LYS A 425 14.82 -21.25 -4.03
CA LYS A 425 15.21 -21.67 -2.68
C LYS A 425 14.18 -21.32 -1.62
N GLN A 426 13.47 -20.21 -1.79
CA GLN A 426 12.48 -19.71 -0.84
C GLN A 426 11.03 -19.96 -1.28
N ALA A 427 10.78 -20.58 -2.44
CA ALA A 427 9.41 -20.83 -2.93
C ALA A 427 8.54 -21.57 -1.90
N LYS A 428 9.05 -22.66 -1.32
CA LYS A 428 8.25 -23.51 -0.43
C LYS A 428 7.90 -22.82 0.89
N SER A 429 8.88 -22.21 1.54
CA SER A 429 8.67 -21.44 2.79
C SER A 429 7.71 -20.28 2.54
N THR A 430 7.90 -19.56 1.42
CA THR A 430 7.02 -18.45 1.03
C THR A 430 5.61 -18.93 0.76
N ALA A 431 5.40 -19.99 -0.02
CA ALA A 431 4.07 -20.53 -0.31
C ALA A 431 3.30 -20.94 0.97
N ILE A 432 4.00 -21.55 1.94
CA ILE A 432 3.43 -21.86 3.26
C ILE A 432 3.03 -20.58 4.00
N ASN A 433 3.89 -19.56 3.98
CA ASN A 433 3.58 -18.26 4.60
C ASN A 433 2.40 -17.56 3.93
N TYR A 434 2.11 -17.83 2.65
CA TYR A 434 0.90 -17.36 1.99
C TYR A 434 -0.35 -18.20 2.28
N GLY A 435 -0.22 -19.31 3.01
CA GLY A 435 -1.32 -20.20 3.38
C GLY A 435 -1.68 -21.23 2.30
N PHE A 436 -0.81 -21.46 1.31
CA PHE A 436 -1.03 -22.48 0.28
C PHE A 436 -0.68 -23.88 0.81
N ASP A 437 -1.50 -24.87 0.46
CA ASP A 437 -1.32 -26.26 0.90
C ASP A 437 -0.29 -27.00 0.04
N VAL A 438 0.98 -26.57 0.13
CA VAL A 438 2.13 -27.16 -0.58
C VAL A 438 2.71 -28.39 0.14
N THR A 439 2.08 -28.82 1.23
CA THR A 439 2.53 -29.98 2.03
C THR A 439 1.73 -31.25 1.77
N ASN A 440 0.57 -31.14 1.11
CA ASN A 440 -0.25 -32.28 0.77
C ASN A 440 0.44 -33.19 -0.26
N GLU A 441 0.44 -34.50 0.00
CA GLU A 441 1.11 -35.50 -0.86
C GLU A 441 0.49 -35.65 -2.26
N GLN A 442 -0.79 -35.30 -2.44
CA GLN A 442 -1.50 -35.49 -3.71
C GLN A 442 -1.27 -34.33 -4.68
N TYR A 443 -1.26 -33.09 -4.20
CA TYR A 443 -1.27 -31.89 -5.05
C TYR A 443 -0.26 -30.82 -4.63
N GLY A 444 0.42 -30.97 -3.49
CA GLY A 444 1.28 -29.92 -2.91
C GLY A 444 2.42 -29.50 -3.83
N ASP A 445 3.06 -30.46 -4.50
CA ASP A 445 4.13 -30.19 -5.48
C ASP A 445 3.61 -29.39 -6.69
N ALA A 446 2.40 -29.70 -7.17
CA ALA A 446 1.81 -29.00 -8.30
C ALA A 446 1.39 -27.56 -7.93
N ILE A 447 0.94 -27.34 -6.70
CA ILE A 447 0.66 -26.00 -6.17
C ILE A 447 1.96 -25.21 -6.05
N LEU A 448 3.05 -25.82 -5.56
CA LEU A 448 4.34 -25.16 -5.47
C LEU A 448 4.90 -24.77 -6.85
N GLU A 449 4.74 -25.65 -7.84
CA GLU A 449 5.10 -25.37 -9.24
C GLU A 449 4.28 -24.20 -9.80
N ALA A 450 2.96 -24.20 -9.56
CA ALA A 450 2.07 -23.12 -9.98
C ALA A 450 2.39 -21.78 -9.29
N PHE A 451 2.73 -21.80 -8.00
CA PHE A 451 3.18 -20.64 -7.24
C PHE A 451 4.49 -20.08 -7.80
N THR A 452 5.43 -20.95 -8.12
CA THR A 452 6.71 -20.53 -8.74
C THR A 452 6.47 -19.96 -10.15
N GLY A 453 5.50 -20.50 -10.89
CA GLY A 453 5.14 -20.05 -12.23
C GLY A 453 4.52 -18.64 -12.30
N ILE A 454 4.03 -18.09 -11.18
CA ILE A 454 3.57 -16.70 -11.08
C ILE A 454 4.62 -15.75 -10.47
N SER A 455 5.76 -16.29 -10.02
CA SER A 455 6.82 -15.50 -9.39
C SER A 455 7.64 -14.74 -10.42
N GLY A 456 8.13 -13.57 -10.03
CA GLY A 456 8.96 -12.73 -10.89
C GLY A 456 8.93 -11.28 -10.41
N SER A 457 10.05 -10.58 -10.56
CA SER A 457 10.26 -9.23 -10.00
C SER A 457 10.43 -8.12 -11.04
N SER A 458 10.48 -8.46 -12.34
CA SER A 458 10.58 -7.47 -13.41
C SER A 458 9.20 -6.94 -13.79
N PRO A 459 8.84 -5.69 -13.44
CA PRO A 459 7.52 -5.17 -13.69
C PRO A 459 7.24 -5.05 -15.19
N ASN A 460 6.06 -5.50 -15.59
CA ASN A 460 5.58 -5.45 -16.96
C ASN A 460 4.31 -4.60 -17.12
N GLU A 461 3.76 -4.09 -16.02
CA GLU A 461 2.57 -3.24 -15.99
C GLU A 461 2.76 -2.03 -15.09
N TYR A 462 2.72 -0.84 -15.68
CA TYR A 462 2.99 0.42 -15.00
C TYR A 462 1.72 1.27 -14.85
N ALA A 463 0.58 0.89 -15.41
CA ALA A 463 -0.66 1.67 -15.31
C ALA A 463 -1.11 1.88 -13.86
N SER A 464 -0.84 0.91 -12.97
CA SER A 464 -1.24 0.96 -11.56
C SER A 464 -0.58 2.09 -10.77
N ILE A 465 0.56 2.59 -11.23
CA ILE A 465 1.31 3.68 -10.58
C ILE A 465 1.19 5.02 -11.30
N MET A 466 0.42 5.08 -12.38
CA MET A 466 0.24 6.31 -13.17
C MET A 466 -0.85 7.22 -12.57
N PRO A 467 -0.75 8.55 -12.74
CA PRO A 467 -1.73 9.49 -12.17
C PRO A 467 -3.13 9.33 -12.76
N TRP A 468 -3.24 8.72 -13.95
CA TRP A 468 -4.50 8.46 -14.64
C TRP A 468 -5.07 7.06 -14.36
N SER A 469 -4.45 6.26 -13.48
CA SER A 469 -4.84 4.87 -13.19
C SER A 469 -6.36 4.72 -12.96
N ASN A 470 -6.94 5.55 -12.09
CA ASN A 470 -8.37 5.53 -11.77
C ASN A 470 -9.27 5.88 -12.97
N THR A 471 -8.80 6.74 -13.88
CA THR A 471 -9.52 7.03 -15.13
C THR A 471 -9.67 5.76 -15.97
N TRP A 472 -8.62 4.93 -16.05
CA TRP A 472 -8.72 3.66 -16.74
C TRP A 472 -9.52 2.62 -15.95
N THR A 473 -9.18 2.36 -14.68
CA THR A 473 -9.74 1.25 -13.90
C THR A 473 -11.22 1.45 -13.54
N ASP A 474 -11.59 2.63 -13.07
CA ASP A 474 -12.89 2.86 -12.45
C ASP A 474 -13.84 3.50 -13.47
N VAL A 475 -13.35 4.47 -14.26
CA VAL A 475 -14.19 5.23 -15.19
C VAL A 475 -14.35 4.52 -16.53
N ILE A 476 -13.28 4.12 -17.21
CA ILE A 476 -13.40 3.48 -18.54
C ILE A 476 -13.76 2.01 -18.40
N LEU A 477 -12.91 1.23 -17.73
CA LEU A 477 -13.10 -0.20 -17.54
C LEU A 477 -14.35 -0.48 -16.70
N GLY A 478 -14.41 0.05 -15.49
CA GLY A 478 -15.49 -0.18 -14.54
C GLY A 478 -16.88 0.16 -15.09
N ASN A 479 -17.08 1.40 -15.57
CA ASN A 479 -18.39 1.77 -16.12
C ASN A 479 -18.77 0.93 -17.34
N SER A 480 -17.81 0.49 -18.15
CA SER A 480 -18.11 -0.34 -19.33
C SER A 480 -18.56 -1.77 -18.98
N LEU A 481 -18.03 -2.35 -17.90
CA LEU A 481 -18.41 -3.67 -17.41
C LEU A 481 -19.79 -3.64 -16.75
N TYR A 482 -20.09 -2.59 -15.98
CA TYR A 482 -21.35 -2.45 -15.23
C TYR A 482 -22.45 -1.68 -15.96
N GLY A 483 -22.18 -1.13 -17.15
CA GLY A 483 -23.14 -0.33 -17.92
C GLY A 483 -23.54 0.98 -17.23
N LEU A 484 -22.63 1.57 -16.45
CA LEU A 484 -22.87 2.79 -15.68
C LEU A 484 -22.62 4.04 -16.51
N ASN A 485 -23.24 5.16 -16.11
CA ASN A 485 -23.01 6.49 -16.69
C ASN A 485 -23.20 6.55 -18.23
N GLY A 486 -24.03 5.67 -18.80
CA GLY A 486 -24.22 5.57 -20.25
C GLY A 486 -22.99 5.05 -21.01
N SER A 487 -22.03 4.44 -20.33
CA SER A 487 -20.80 3.92 -20.93
C SER A 487 -21.12 2.74 -21.87
N PRO A 488 -20.57 2.72 -23.10
CA PRO A 488 -20.64 1.54 -23.96
C PRO A 488 -19.74 0.42 -23.41
N LYS A 489 -19.76 -0.76 -24.06
CA LYS A 489 -18.79 -1.83 -23.77
C LYS A 489 -17.36 -1.35 -24.02
N TYR A 490 -16.41 -1.99 -23.33
CA TYR A 490 -15.03 -1.51 -23.18
C TYR A 490 -14.37 -1.04 -24.47
N ALA A 491 -14.49 -1.80 -25.57
CA ALA A 491 -13.91 -1.40 -26.85
C ALA A 491 -14.37 -0.01 -27.31
N GLY A 492 -15.66 0.30 -27.19
CA GLY A 492 -16.18 1.64 -27.51
C GLY A 492 -15.84 2.67 -26.44
N ALA A 493 -15.75 2.27 -25.17
CA ALA A 493 -15.46 3.18 -24.05
C ALA A 493 -14.01 3.68 -24.11
N ILE A 494 -13.04 2.77 -24.35
CA ILE A 494 -11.64 3.14 -24.49
C ILE A 494 -11.41 3.95 -25.77
N ASP A 495 -12.05 3.60 -26.89
CA ASP A 495 -11.91 4.37 -28.14
C ASP A 495 -12.44 5.81 -27.98
N ALA A 496 -13.49 6.01 -27.18
CA ALA A 496 -14.06 7.33 -26.92
C ALA A 496 -13.25 8.16 -25.91
N GLN A 497 -12.59 7.53 -24.94
CA GLN A 497 -12.03 8.21 -23.76
C GLN A 497 -10.49 8.10 -23.63
N LYS A 498 -9.80 7.32 -24.48
CA LYS A 498 -8.33 7.16 -24.43
C LYS A 498 -7.59 8.49 -24.45
N ASN A 499 -8.10 9.50 -25.17
CA ASN A 499 -7.46 10.81 -25.23
C ASN A 499 -7.37 11.50 -23.85
N VAL A 500 -8.27 11.20 -22.90
CA VAL A 500 -8.16 11.72 -21.52
C VAL A 500 -6.88 11.19 -20.84
N ILE A 501 -6.53 9.92 -21.11
CA ILE A 501 -5.28 9.32 -20.59
C ILE A 501 -4.08 9.92 -21.31
N VAL A 502 -4.15 10.06 -22.64
CA VAL A 502 -3.06 10.65 -23.44
C VAL A 502 -2.77 12.09 -23.03
N ASP A 503 -3.79 12.90 -22.79
CA ASP A 503 -3.65 14.29 -22.34
C ASP A 503 -3.01 14.35 -20.94
N ALA A 504 -3.37 13.44 -20.03
CA ALA A 504 -2.75 13.33 -18.72
C ALA A 504 -1.27 12.95 -18.81
N MET A 505 -0.90 12.01 -19.69
CA MET A 505 0.49 11.64 -19.97
C MET A 505 1.27 12.82 -20.59
N ALA A 506 0.69 13.51 -21.56
CA ALA A 506 1.29 14.67 -22.20
C ALA A 506 1.55 15.82 -21.21
N ALA A 507 0.68 15.99 -20.20
CA ALA A 507 0.90 16.96 -19.13
C ALA A 507 2.14 16.62 -18.27
N VAL A 508 2.37 15.33 -18.00
CA VAL A 508 3.58 14.84 -17.32
C VAL A 508 4.81 15.08 -18.21
N GLU A 509 4.77 14.67 -19.48
CA GLU A 509 5.87 14.88 -20.45
C GLU A 509 6.25 16.35 -20.60
N LYS A 510 5.25 17.24 -20.67
CA LYS A 510 5.46 18.69 -20.71
C LYS A 510 6.21 19.18 -19.47
N THR A 511 5.87 18.63 -18.31
CA THR A 511 6.53 18.99 -17.05
C THR A 511 7.98 18.51 -17.06
N ILE A 512 8.21 17.25 -17.44
CA ILE A 512 9.56 16.69 -17.56
C ILE A 512 10.41 17.53 -18.52
N SER A 513 9.86 17.83 -19.70
CA SER A 513 10.51 18.59 -20.77
C SER A 513 10.83 20.04 -20.41
N SER A 514 10.10 20.62 -19.44
CA SER A 514 10.41 21.97 -18.94
C SER A 514 11.71 22.00 -18.13
N GLY A 515 12.19 20.86 -17.63
CA GLY A 515 13.34 20.74 -16.73
C GLY A 515 13.06 21.20 -15.29
N GLU A 516 12.06 22.05 -15.09
CA GLU A 516 11.66 22.59 -13.80
C GLU A 516 10.87 21.57 -12.97
N SER A 517 11.11 21.57 -11.66
CA SER A 517 10.27 20.84 -10.71
C SER A 517 9.07 21.71 -10.37
N LYS A 518 7.88 21.10 -10.26
CA LYS A 518 6.66 21.84 -9.96
C LYS A 518 5.82 21.10 -8.94
N ASP A 519 5.00 21.87 -8.23
CA ASP A 519 3.91 21.32 -7.46
C ASP A 519 2.73 20.95 -8.38
N ASN A 520 2.19 19.76 -8.16
CA ASN A 520 1.01 19.22 -8.84
C ASN A 520 0.00 18.62 -7.85
N MET A 521 0.21 18.84 -6.55
CA MET A 521 -0.66 18.34 -5.51
C MET A 521 -1.75 19.39 -5.23
N PRO A 522 -3.03 19.01 -5.28
CA PRO A 522 -4.08 19.95 -4.95
C PRO A 522 -4.22 20.13 -3.43
N PRO A 523 -4.77 21.27 -2.98
CA PRO A 523 -5.20 21.47 -1.61
C PRO A 523 -6.10 20.36 -1.06
N ALA A 524 -5.92 20.04 0.23
CA ALA A 524 -6.78 19.14 0.97
C ALA A 524 -7.66 19.89 1.98
N PHE A 525 -8.85 19.33 2.23
CA PHE A 525 -9.79 19.85 3.23
C PHE A 525 -9.95 18.84 4.37
N THR A 526 -9.80 19.30 5.60
CA THR A 526 -9.89 18.45 6.80
C THR A 526 -10.88 19.02 7.79
N ALA A 527 -11.78 18.19 8.33
CA ALA A 527 -12.69 18.59 9.40
C ALA A 527 -11.91 18.88 10.69
N THR A 528 -12.34 19.87 11.47
CA THR A 528 -11.69 20.24 12.74
C THR A 528 -12.03 19.30 13.90
N GLY A 529 -12.83 18.25 13.66
CA GLY A 529 -13.42 17.39 14.68
C GLY A 529 -14.69 17.95 15.30
N THR A 530 -15.03 19.21 15.03
CA THR A 530 -16.34 19.77 15.40
C THR A 530 -17.39 19.31 14.38
N PRO A 531 -18.52 18.71 14.80
CA PRO A 531 -19.60 18.37 13.89
C PRO A 531 -20.09 19.61 13.12
N ILE A 532 -20.31 19.46 11.82
CA ILE A 532 -20.86 20.54 10.98
C ILE A 532 -22.38 20.60 11.19
N ALA A 533 -22.77 21.18 12.33
CA ALA A 533 -24.17 21.26 12.76
C ALA A 533 -24.60 22.72 12.91
N VAL A 534 -25.75 23.06 12.31
CA VAL A 534 -26.28 24.42 12.23
C VAL A 534 -27.77 24.43 12.60
N ALA A 535 -28.23 25.46 13.29
CA ALA A 535 -29.63 25.56 13.67
C ALA A 535 -30.52 25.80 12.45
N ALA A 536 -31.70 25.17 12.42
CA ALA A 536 -32.72 25.43 11.41
C ALA A 536 -33.09 26.92 11.38
N GLY A 537 -33.14 27.51 10.19
CA GLY A 537 -33.37 28.93 9.92
C GLY A 537 -32.10 29.80 9.91
N THR A 538 -30.91 29.23 10.12
CA THR A 538 -29.64 29.99 10.03
C THR A 538 -29.39 30.49 8.61
N ASP A 539 -29.03 31.76 8.45
CA ASP A 539 -28.60 32.31 7.16
C ASP A 539 -27.20 31.77 6.81
N PRO A 540 -27.04 31.04 5.69
CA PRO A 540 -25.77 30.43 5.32
C PRO A 540 -24.63 31.44 5.12
N SER A 541 -24.93 32.68 4.77
CA SER A 541 -23.91 33.73 4.58
C SER A 541 -23.25 34.18 5.89
N THR A 542 -23.86 33.85 7.04
CA THR A 542 -23.36 34.21 8.37
C THR A 542 -22.51 33.11 9.02
N ILE A 543 -22.48 31.92 8.41
CA ILE A 543 -21.80 30.76 8.95
C ILE A 543 -20.30 30.86 8.71
N LYS A 544 -19.52 30.66 9.77
CA LYS A 544 -18.06 30.60 9.75
C LYS A 544 -17.59 29.18 9.48
N TRP A 545 -17.48 28.82 8.21
CA TRP A 545 -17.13 27.46 7.78
C TRP A 545 -15.71 27.02 8.20
N ASP A 546 -14.80 27.98 8.41
CA ASP A 546 -13.45 27.78 8.92
C ASP A 546 -13.39 27.26 10.36
N ALA A 547 -14.48 27.36 11.12
CA ALA A 547 -14.61 26.72 12.43
C ALA A 547 -14.75 25.19 12.32
N PHE A 548 -15.27 24.70 11.19
CA PHE A 548 -15.59 23.29 10.98
C PHE A 548 -14.58 22.59 10.07
N VAL A 549 -13.98 23.32 9.14
CA VAL A 549 -13.09 22.77 8.10
C VAL A 549 -11.87 23.65 7.93
N LYS A 550 -10.70 23.03 7.79
CA LYS A 550 -9.44 23.68 7.37
C LYS A 550 -9.10 23.30 5.94
N ALA A 551 -8.51 24.25 5.22
CA ALA A 551 -7.91 24.04 3.91
C ALA A 551 -6.39 24.21 4.05
N ALA A 552 -5.63 23.25 3.56
CA ALA A 552 -4.18 23.32 3.55
C ALA A 552 -3.63 22.62 2.31
N ASP A 553 -2.49 23.10 1.84
CA ASP A 553 -1.70 22.44 0.82
C ASP A 553 -0.36 21.98 1.42
N GLY A 554 0.15 20.88 0.89
CA GLY A 554 1.38 20.25 1.34
C GLY A 554 2.61 21.12 1.15
N ILE A 555 2.65 21.94 0.10
CA ILE A 555 3.78 22.81 -0.25
C ILE A 555 3.58 24.24 0.25
N ASP A 556 2.38 24.79 0.06
CA ASP A 556 2.04 26.17 0.41
C ASP A 556 1.62 26.37 1.87
N GLY A 557 1.26 25.29 2.58
CA GLY A 557 0.78 25.33 3.96
C GLY A 557 -0.69 25.71 4.09
N ASP A 558 -1.06 26.41 5.17
CA ASP A 558 -2.46 26.78 5.42
C ASP A 558 -3.01 27.72 4.33
N ILE A 559 -4.16 27.36 3.78
CA ILE A 559 -4.87 28.20 2.80
C ILE A 559 -5.88 29.05 3.54
N PRO A 560 -5.82 30.39 3.43
CA PRO A 560 -6.79 31.27 4.05
C PRO A 560 -8.21 30.92 3.60
N PHE A 561 -9.13 30.70 4.54
CA PHE A 561 -10.49 30.28 4.17
C PHE A 561 -11.22 31.33 3.29
N ALA A 562 -10.78 32.59 3.32
CA ALA A 562 -11.28 33.63 2.44
C ALA A 562 -11.02 33.37 0.93
N SER A 563 -10.07 32.51 0.57
CA SER A 563 -9.82 32.08 -0.82
C SER A 563 -10.50 30.76 -1.17
N VAL A 564 -11.28 30.18 -0.25
CA VAL A 564 -12.05 28.95 -0.48
C VAL A 564 -13.41 29.31 -1.06
N ALA A 565 -13.75 28.71 -2.20
CA ALA A 565 -15.09 28.74 -2.75
C ALA A 565 -16.00 27.81 -1.96
N VAL A 566 -17.15 28.31 -1.52
CA VAL A 566 -18.13 27.59 -0.70
C VAL A 566 -19.43 27.43 -1.48
N ASP A 567 -19.90 26.20 -1.62
CA ASP A 567 -21.21 25.85 -2.18
C ASP A 567 -22.01 25.04 -1.15
N VAL A 568 -23.17 25.58 -0.77
CA VAL A 568 -24.11 24.96 0.17
C VAL A 568 -25.48 24.72 -0.44
N SER A 569 -25.58 24.72 -1.78
CA SER A 569 -26.83 24.60 -2.53
C SER A 569 -27.58 23.29 -2.26
N LYS A 570 -26.89 22.25 -1.79
CA LYS A 570 -27.48 20.96 -1.41
C LYS A 570 -28.09 20.95 0.00
N THR A 571 -27.82 21.96 0.83
CA THR A 571 -28.33 22.05 2.20
C THR A 571 -29.60 22.90 2.24
N LYS A 572 -30.65 22.38 2.86
CA LYS A 572 -31.87 23.15 3.14
C LYS A 572 -31.85 23.62 4.59
N PHE A 573 -31.36 24.85 4.80
CA PHE A 573 -31.16 25.41 6.14
C PHE A 573 -32.46 25.66 6.92
N ASP A 574 -33.62 25.67 6.28
CA ASP A 574 -34.94 25.83 6.93
C ASP A 574 -35.57 24.50 7.37
N THR A 575 -34.97 23.38 6.99
CA THR A 575 -35.53 22.04 7.16
C THR A 575 -34.56 21.19 7.97
N VAL A 576 -35.02 20.67 9.11
CA VAL A 576 -34.23 19.74 9.93
C VAL A 576 -33.87 18.50 9.11
N GLY A 577 -32.60 18.13 9.10
CA GLY A 577 -32.11 16.97 8.36
C GLY A 577 -30.59 16.90 8.27
N SER A 578 -30.08 15.75 7.82
CA SER A 578 -28.68 15.55 7.45
C SER A 578 -28.56 15.63 5.93
N TYR A 579 -27.68 16.50 5.44
CA TYR A 579 -27.46 16.75 4.02
C TYR A 579 -26.07 16.30 3.60
N ASP A 580 -25.97 15.13 2.99
CA ASP A 580 -24.70 14.58 2.51
C ASP A 580 -24.11 15.44 1.38
N GLY A 581 -22.84 15.83 1.55
CA GLY A 581 -22.20 16.81 0.66
C GLY A 581 -22.89 18.18 0.68
N GLY A 582 -23.60 18.49 1.78
CA GLY A 582 -24.30 19.76 1.99
C GLY A 582 -23.36 20.98 2.03
N LEU A 583 -22.08 20.78 2.34
CA LEU A 583 -21.01 21.75 2.21
C LEU A 583 -19.99 21.23 1.20
N ALA A 584 -19.93 21.85 0.02
CA ALA A 584 -18.89 21.62 -0.97
C ALA A 584 -17.91 22.80 -0.99
N LEU A 585 -16.62 22.49 -1.00
CA LEU A 585 -15.53 23.45 -0.96
C LEU A 585 -14.61 23.24 -2.16
N SER A 586 -14.06 24.32 -2.71
CA SER A 586 -12.90 24.24 -3.59
C SER A 586 -11.92 25.38 -3.35
N ALA A 587 -10.63 25.11 -3.57
CA ALA A 587 -9.57 26.10 -3.44
C ALA A 587 -8.47 25.80 -4.44
N LYS A 588 -7.76 26.85 -4.84
CA LYS A 588 -6.53 26.72 -5.62
C LYS A 588 -5.33 27.09 -4.78
N ASP A 589 -4.26 26.34 -4.95
CA ASP A 589 -2.94 26.65 -4.38
C ASP A 589 -2.20 27.71 -5.22
N ALA A 590 -0.95 28.00 -4.86
CA ALA A 590 -0.11 28.96 -5.59
C ALA A 590 0.34 28.44 -6.96
N ALA A 591 0.42 27.12 -7.14
CA ALA A 591 0.72 26.46 -8.41
C ALA A 591 -0.50 26.36 -9.36
N GLY A 592 -1.69 26.73 -8.86
CA GLY A 592 -2.96 26.71 -9.58
C GLY A 592 -3.67 25.36 -9.58
N ASN A 593 -3.22 24.37 -8.79
CA ASN A 593 -3.92 23.10 -8.65
C ASN A 593 -5.20 23.30 -7.83
N GLU A 594 -6.32 22.70 -8.26
CA GLU A 594 -7.61 22.85 -7.59
C GLU A 594 -7.93 21.62 -6.72
N GLY A 595 -8.08 21.86 -5.42
CA GLY A 595 -8.59 20.89 -4.45
C GLY A 595 -10.09 21.02 -4.27
N LYS A 596 -10.77 19.92 -3.98
CA LYS A 596 -12.20 19.89 -3.66
C LYS A 596 -12.47 19.05 -2.41
N GLY A 597 -13.41 19.49 -1.59
CA GLY A 597 -13.88 18.77 -0.40
C GLY A 597 -15.40 18.80 -0.34
N ALA A 598 -16.01 17.76 0.23
CA ALA A 598 -17.45 17.71 0.47
C ALA A 598 -17.72 17.12 1.86
N PHE A 599 -18.56 17.80 2.63
CA PHE A 599 -18.91 17.43 4.00
C PHE A 599 -20.42 17.40 4.18
N ALA A 600 -20.90 16.49 5.01
CA ALA A 600 -22.30 16.48 5.43
C ALA A 600 -22.57 17.68 6.35
N VAL A 601 -23.77 18.27 6.23
CA VAL A 601 -24.25 19.35 7.11
C VAL A 601 -25.48 18.85 7.85
N ILE A 602 -25.46 18.93 9.17
CA ILE A 602 -26.62 18.64 10.02
C ILE A 602 -27.35 19.95 10.28
N VAL A 603 -28.62 20.03 9.90
CA VAL A 603 -29.52 21.11 10.28
C VAL A 603 -30.39 20.61 11.43
N TYR A 604 -30.17 21.12 12.64
CA TYR A 604 -30.87 20.66 13.84
C TYR A 604 -31.96 21.63 14.29
N ASP A 605 -32.94 21.12 15.06
CA ASP A 605 -33.99 21.94 15.66
C ASP A 605 -33.48 22.70 16.90
N PRO A 606 -33.30 24.03 16.85
CA PRO A 606 -32.80 24.80 18.00
C PRO A 606 -33.79 24.85 19.16
N ASN A 607 -35.06 24.53 18.90
CA ASN A 607 -36.10 24.51 19.92
C ASN A 607 -36.27 23.13 20.56
N ASN A 608 -35.45 22.14 20.20
CA ASN A 608 -35.48 20.83 20.85
C ASN A 608 -35.24 20.96 22.36
N LYS A 609 -36.10 20.30 23.15
CA LYS A 609 -35.99 20.18 24.62
C LYS A 609 -35.93 18.73 25.09
N LYS A 610 -35.87 17.78 24.16
CA LYS A 610 -35.80 16.35 24.48
C LYS A 610 -34.33 15.94 24.61
N PRO A 611 -33.90 15.38 25.75
CA PRO A 611 -32.60 14.76 25.88
C PRO A 611 -32.36 13.68 24.81
N PRO A 612 -31.11 13.47 24.39
CA PRO A 612 -30.77 12.37 23.49
C PRO A 612 -31.01 11.01 24.15
N THR A 613 -31.21 9.98 23.33
CA THR A 613 -31.24 8.58 23.77
C THR A 613 -29.79 8.08 23.88
N LEU A 614 -29.42 7.57 25.05
CA LEU A 614 -28.09 7.00 25.32
C LEU A 614 -28.24 5.59 25.91
N ALA A 615 -27.66 4.59 25.27
CA ALA A 615 -27.71 3.19 25.70
C ALA A 615 -26.37 2.49 25.47
N ALA A 616 -25.96 1.67 26.44
CA ALA A 616 -24.76 0.84 26.35
C ALA A 616 -25.03 -0.43 25.53
N LYS A 617 -23.96 -1.02 24.98
CA LYS A 617 -24.02 -2.35 24.38
C LYS A 617 -24.38 -3.41 25.42
N ALA A 618 -25.06 -4.46 24.97
CA ALA A 618 -25.34 -5.62 25.80
C ALA A 618 -24.05 -6.30 26.29
N GLU A 619 -23.02 -6.32 25.44
CA GLU A 619 -21.66 -6.76 25.76
C GLU A 619 -20.66 -5.78 25.14
N TYR A 620 -19.62 -5.42 25.89
CA TYR A 620 -18.55 -4.53 25.44
C TYR A 620 -17.19 -5.02 25.94
N ARG A 621 -16.12 -4.52 25.31
CA ARG A 621 -14.76 -4.95 25.61
C ARG A 621 -14.38 -4.64 27.06
N LYS A 622 -13.46 -5.45 27.60
CA LYS A 622 -12.78 -5.17 28.86
C LYS A 622 -11.54 -4.30 28.59
N VAL A 623 -11.20 -3.46 29.55
CA VAL A 623 -10.00 -2.62 29.53
C VAL A 623 -8.83 -3.46 30.01
N LYS A 624 -7.69 -3.39 29.32
CA LYS A 624 -6.50 -4.13 29.75
C LYS A 624 -5.84 -3.42 30.94
N VAL A 625 -5.21 -4.17 31.83
CA VAL A 625 -4.32 -3.57 32.83
C VAL A 625 -3.28 -2.69 32.14
N ASP A 626 -3.08 -1.50 32.70
CA ASP A 626 -2.18 -0.44 32.22
C ASP A 626 -2.54 0.17 30.84
N GLU A 627 -3.75 -0.05 30.34
CA GLU A 627 -4.23 0.61 29.12
C GLU A 627 -4.43 2.12 29.33
N ASP A 628 -4.09 2.93 28.33
CA ASP A 628 -4.31 4.38 28.36
C ASP A 628 -5.80 4.71 28.29
N ALA A 629 -6.41 4.95 29.46
CA ALA A 629 -7.82 5.31 29.59
C ALA A 629 -8.24 6.53 28.77
N SER A 630 -7.31 7.45 28.47
CA SER A 630 -7.59 8.66 27.67
C SER A 630 -7.68 8.37 26.17
N ALA A 631 -7.11 7.24 25.72
CA ALA A 631 -7.14 6.79 24.34
C ALA A 631 -8.33 5.86 24.03
N ILE A 632 -9.11 5.45 25.03
CA ILE A 632 -10.28 4.59 24.86
C ILE A 632 -11.37 5.31 24.06
N ASN A 633 -11.89 4.65 23.02
CA ASN A 633 -13.02 5.17 22.25
C ASN A 633 -14.34 4.77 22.91
N TRP A 634 -14.75 5.52 23.94
CA TRP A 634 -15.93 5.24 24.75
C TRP A 634 -17.23 5.10 23.94
N GLY A 635 -17.40 5.91 22.90
CA GLY A 635 -18.57 5.84 22.01
C GLY A 635 -18.58 4.57 21.14
N ALA A 636 -17.46 4.21 20.52
CA ALA A 636 -17.40 3.03 19.67
C ALA A 636 -17.37 1.72 20.48
N ASP A 637 -16.68 1.71 21.62
CA ASP A 637 -16.40 0.49 22.37
C ASP A 637 -17.58 0.06 23.26
N PHE A 638 -18.25 1.01 23.91
CA PHE A 638 -19.22 0.74 24.97
C PHE A 638 -20.67 1.12 24.62
N VAL A 639 -20.89 2.04 23.67
CA VAL A 639 -22.22 2.60 23.40
C VAL A 639 -22.89 1.92 22.21
N ASP A 640 -24.12 1.46 22.41
CA ASP A 640 -24.96 0.88 21.36
C ASP A 640 -25.71 1.99 20.60
N GLN A 641 -26.30 2.92 21.34
CA GLN A 641 -27.09 4.00 20.78
C GLN A 641 -26.76 5.32 21.47
N ALA A 642 -26.47 6.35 20.68
CA ALA A 642 -26.41 7.75 21.12
C ALA A 642 -27.02 8.59 20.01
N VAL A 643 -28.33 8.88 20.09
CA VAL A 643 -29.04 9.60 19.03
C VAL A 643 -29.95 10.69 19.59
N ASP A 644 -30.10 11.78 18.85
CA ASP A 644 -31.04 12.84 19.21
C ASP A 644 -32.49 12.48 18.82
N LYS A 645 -33.44 13.41 19.05
CA LYS A 645 -34.86 13.18 18.74
C LYS A 645 -35.16 13.01 17.24
N ASP A 646 -34.30 13.53 16.38
CA ASP A 646 -34.44 13.52 14.93
C ASP A 646 -33.64 12.37 14.30
N GLY A 647 -32.93 11.59 15.13
CA GLY A 647 -32.16 10.41 14.75
C GLY A 647 -30.71 10.70 14.36
N PHE A 648 -30.19 11.89 14.62
CA PHE A 648 -28.79 12.20 14.36
C PHE A 648 -27.87 11.44 15.31
N ASP A 649 -26.80 10.83 14.77
CA ASP A 649 -25.81 10.10 15.54
C ASP A 649 -24.91 11.07 16.34
N LEU A 650 -24.78 10.79 17.64
CA LEU A 650 -24.01 11.54 18.62
C LEU A 650 -22.87 10.72 19.23
N LYS A 651 -22.60 9.49 18.77
CA LYS A 651 -21.56 8.62 19.35
C LYS A 651 -20.18 9.27 19.39
N GLY A 652 -19.82 10.05 18.36
CA GLY A 652 -18.57 10.81 18.32
C GLY A 652 -18.47 11.95 19.34
N GLN A 653 -19.54 12.26 20.07
CA GLN A 653 -19.62 13.33 21.07
C GLN A 653 -19.70 12.79 22.51
N ILE A 654 -19.53 11.48 22.70
CA ILE A 654 -19.53 10.85 24.02
C ILE A 654 -18.31 11.31 24.81
N ALA A 655 -18.56 11.84 26.00
CA ALA A 655 -17.55 12.14 27.00
C ALA A 655 -17.67 11.14 28.15
N ALA A 656 -16.55 10.55 28.56
CA ALA A 656 -16.50 9.65 29.72
C ALA A 656 -15.83 10.34 30.91
N ASP A 657 -16.46 10.26 32.08
CA ASP A 657 -15.81 10.57 33.34
C ASP A 657 -14.99 9.36 33.80
N ILE A 658 -13.68 9.43 33.56
CA ILE A 658 -12.72 8.38 33.91
C ILE A 658 -12.05 8.62 35.27
N GLY A 659 -12.48 9.61 36.06
CA GLY A 659 -11.83 9.95 37.33
C GLY A 659 -11.85 8.84 38.38
N SER A 660 -12.83 7.93 38.27
CA SER A 660 -12.99 6.74 39.13
C SER A 660 -12.34 5.46 38.55
N LEU A 661 -11.87 5.49 37.30
CA LEU A 661 -11.33 4.32 36.62
C LEU A 661 -9.85 4.13 36.97
N ASP A 662 -9.52 3.07 37.69
CA ASP A 662 -8.15 2.65 37.93
C ASP A 662 -7.78 1.51 36.98
N VAL A 663 -7.05 1.85 35.91
CA VAL A 663 -6.57 0.88 34.90
C VAL A 663 -5.37 0.06 35.38
N THR A 664 -4.77 0.37 36.53
CA THR A 664 -3.58 -0.36 37.03
C THR A 664 -3.94 -1.52 37.96
N THR A 665 -5.19 -1.56 38.42
CA THR A 665 -5.69 -2.59 39.33
C THR A 665 -6.84 -3.35 38.66
N PRO A 666 -6.75 -4.70 38.53
CA PRO A 666 -7.86 -5.50 38.06
C PRO A 666 -9.10 -5.31 38.94
N GLY A 667 -10.25 -5.04 38.32
CA GLY A 667 -11.45 -4.65 39.05
C GLY A 667 -12.60 -4.29 38.13
N THR A 668 -13.72 -3.88 38.72
CA THR A 668 -14.84 -3.28 37.98
C THR A 668 -15.09 -1.90 38.54
N TYR A 669 -15.12 -0.91 37.65
CA TYR A 669 -15.21 0.50 37.96
C TYR A 669 -16.40 1.11 37.25
N ASP A 670 -17.18 1.94 37.95
CA ASP A 670 -18.28 2.68 37.34
C ASP A 670 -17.73 3.88 36.58
N VAL A 671 -18.07 3.96 35.29
CA VAL A 671 -17.74 5.07 34.40
C VAL A 671 -19.03 5.73 33.92
N THR A 672 -19.14 7.05 34.09
CA THR A 672 -20.30 7.81 33.62
C THR A 672 -20.02 8.38 32.24
N LEU A 673 -20.83 7.97 31.28
CA LEU A 673 -20.85 8.48 29.91
C LEU A 673 -21.87 9.60 29.80
N THR A 674 -21.48 10.72 29.21
CA THR A 674 -22.32 11.87 28.95
C THR A 674 -22.34 12.18 27.46
N VAL A 675 -23.52 12.52 26.93
CA VAL A 675 -23.66 13.04 25.57
C VAL A 675 -24.57 14.25 25.57
N LYS A 676 -24.25 15.23 24.73
CA LYS A 676 -25.12 16.38 24.46
C LYS A 676 -25.57 16.35 23.01
N ASP A 677 -26.83 16.66 22.77
CA ASP A 677 -27.32 16.92 21.42
C ASP A 677 -26.89 18.33 20.94
N PHE A 678 -27.15 18.63 19.67
CA PHE A 678 -26.80 19.92 19.06
C PHE A 678 -27.58 21.12 19.62
N ALA A 679 -28.72 20.88 20.29
CA ALA A 679 -29.50 21.91 20.98
C ALA A 679 -29.07 22.10 22.45
N GLY A 680 -28.09 21.31 22.93
CA GLY A 680 -27.52 21.39 24.27
C GLY A 680 -28.22 20.53 25.32
N ASN A 681 -29.18 19.69 24.96
CA ASN A 681 -29.81 18.75 25.90
C ASN A 681 -28.84 17.60 26.20
N ALA A 682 -28.71 17.21 27.46
CA ALA A 682 -27.75 16.19 27.90
C ALA A 682 -28.44 14.89 28.33
N ALA A 683 -27.77 13.76 28.11
CA ALA A 683 -28.09 12.47 28.72
C ALA A 683 -26.83 11.87 29.35
N GLU A 684 -27.03 11.12 30.43
CA GLU A 684 -25.97 10.45 31.19
C GLU A 684 -26.30 8.98 31.38
N LEU A 685 -25.27 8.14 31.35
CA LEU A 685 -25.37 6.70 31.55
C LEU A 685 -24.13 6.21 32.30
N THR A 686 -24.32 5.58 33.46
CA THR A 686 -23.24 4.90 34.19
C THR A 686 -23.16 3.44 33.78
N ILE A 687 -21.97 3.00 33.40
CA ILE A 687 -21.68 1.62 33.01
C ILE A 687 -20.59 1.01 33.90
N PRO A 688 -20.67 -0.29 34.23
CA PRO A 688 -19.58 -1.00 34.88
C PRO A 688 -18.50 -1.40 33.86
N VAL A 689 -17.27 -0.97 34.07
CA VAL A 689 -16.11 -1.27 33.21
C VAL A 689 -15.17 -2.21 33.93
N THR A 690 -14.91 -3.38 33.35
CA THR A 690 -13.96 -4.35 33.89
C THR A 690 -12.56 -4.10 33.36
N VAL A 691 -11.58 -4.05 34.26
CA VAL A 691 -10.14 -4.01 34.01
C VAL A 691 -9.54 -5.38 34.34
N GLU A 692 -8.83 -6.01 33.39
CA GLU A 692 -8.15 -7.32 33.61
C GLU A 692 -6.89 -7.54 32.75
#